data_AF-A0A094ICH1-F1
#
_entry.id   AF-A0A094ICH1-F1
#
_cell.length_a   1.000
_cell.length_b   1.000
_cell.length_c   1.000
_cell.angle_alpha   90.00
_cell.angle_beta   90.00
_cell.angle_gamma   90.00
#
_symmetry.space_group_name_H-M   'P 1'
#
loop_
_entity.id
_entity.type
_entity.pdbx_description
1 polymer ?
#
loop_
_entity_poly.entity_id
_entity_poly.type
_entity_poly.pdbx_seq_one_letter_code
_entity_poly.pdbx_strand_id
1 'polypeptide(L)'
;MLLSFRLLVAALAPALVVGQIAVYPFTVVGILGSVNVIGTEVNSGGSVSVSGYNIRIPDNLLVDFPAAQVPFAEFAAGDRAGPNEVSITGNVVGETIIAGQMAVSQLSLQASNGIIESLSFDGAIKLLHGPTIRINDPRARYSSGTTAVPMFTADDENPSITSFGGFPMCVPRSGNDPLCPQSNRPTNVPNPKNYFVPNPMLMAPLKVGDYVDFSYIEFGGELLCYALTANVGIYTTAGTAPGFILVEDALIGVIDNNPDVEFARARFVGYTTDPNTLVSIYAIDINPCTGAESDRLLGSVLPETLAGGRSKWEWRSDRLDIGYYTRNYRVRLASGQKLTTNGILAGQYVQPVTEWIFPEVITPGAVNPPLDFSGIGPLANGFGPYSSGKIFRQLTPWPGATPPIPISICADPVTSVSVTSEIPEPTETGTGVVTATTTVVPTITPVPLIADAGSDQTVRGGVRVTLSGAQTAPNIPTEDLTYKWSQIGGSTINIELASPNAISTTFDLPVNSGTTNEAREFLLLITHVPSGSAANDTLVITADKTSLDHPVIETFTWQSKQSGTVAVTVRTELVDAGASMKCRFGNGAEVLMTRAGPGVYTYAARSTPRPASVTVRSYFGAVAVGAGVTKTGVTLL
;
A
#
# COMPACT_ATOMS: atom_id res chain seq x y z
N MET A 1 44.08 69.43 -33.77
CA MET A 1 43.98 68.06 -33.22
C MET A 1 42.56 67.93 -32.66
N LEU A 2 41.62 67.48 -33.51
CA LEU A 2 40.21 67.31 -33.17
C LEU A 2 40.05 66.02 -32.36
N LEU A 3 39.44 66.09 -31.18
CA LEU A 3 39.00 64.91 -30.43
C LEU A 3 37.47 64.87 -30.42
N SER A 4 36.91 63.95 -31.20
CA SER A 4 35.47 63.69 -31.29
C SER A 4 34.98 62.96 -30.05
N PHE A 5 34.16 63.61 -29.23
CA PHE A 5 33.38 62.96 -28.18
C PHE A 5 32.11 62.38 -28.79
N ARG A 6 32.03 61.04 -28.93
CA ARG A 6 30.78 60.34 -29.27
C ARG A 6 29.97 60.13 -28.00
N LEU A 7 28.86 60.85 -27.88
CA LEU A 7 27.84 60.65 -26.86
C LEU A 7 27.05 59.38 -27.21
N LEU A 8 27.24 58.31 -26.43
CA LEU A 8 26.45 57.08 -26.54
C LEU A 8 25.17 57.27 -25.71
N VAL A 9 24.03 57.52 -26.36
CA VAL A 9 22.72 57.52 -25.72
C VAL A 9 22.29 56.06 -25.56
N ALA A 10 22.42 55.51 -24.35
CA ALA A 10 21.85 54.22 -23.99
C ALA A 10 20.34 54.39 -23.79
N ALA A 11 19.55 53.88 -24.73
CA ALA A 11 18.11 53.75 -24.56
C ALA A 11 17.84 52.66 -23.50
N LEU A 12 17.47 53.05 -22.27
CA LEU A 12 16.86 52.14 -21.32
C LEU A 12 15.45 51.81 -21.80
N ALA A 13 15.28 50.66 -22.45
CA ALA A 13 13.98 50.03 -22.56
C ALA A 13 13.58 49.56 -21.14
N PRO A 14 12.36 49.85 -20.65
CA PRO A 14 11.88 49.23 -19.43
C PRO A 14 11.74 47.73 -19.71
N ALA A 15 12.62 46.93 -19.13
CA ALA A 15 12.37 45.51 -19.03
C ALA A 15 11.08 45.37 -18.21
N LEU A 16 10.01 44.86 -18.84
CA LEU A 16 8.87 44.34 -18.09
C LEU A 16 9.43 43.23 -17.19
N VAL A 17 9.65 43.55 -15.92
CA VAL A 17 9.73 42.54 -14.88
C VAL A 17 8.30 42.00 -14.79
N VAL A 18 8.02 40.88 -15.46
CA VAL A 18 6.83 40.10 -15.18
C VAL A 18 6.97 39.71 -13.71
N GLY A 19 6.16 40.32 -12.84
CA GLY A 19 6.14 39.99 -11.42
C GLY A 19 5.92 38.49 -11.29
N GLN A 20 6.86 37.81 -10.62
CA GLN A 20 6.70 36.40 -10.31
C GLN A 20 5.39 36.23 -9.55
N ILE A 21 4.54 35.29 -10.00
CA ILE A 21 3.27 35.01 -9.33
C ILE A 21 3.56 34.70 -7.87
N ALA A 22 2.94 35.44 -6.95
CA ALA A 22 3.07 35.19 -5.54
C ALA A 22 2.47 33.80 -5.23
N VAL A 23 3.26 32.95 -4.59
CA VAL A 23 2.82 31.63 -4.13
C VAL A 23 3.16 31.49 -2.65
N TYR A 24 2.19 31.07 -1.86
CA TYR A 24 2.36 30.83 -0.43
C TYR A 24 1.44 29.69 0.04
N PRO A 25 1.80 28.99 1.12
CA PRO A 25 1.09 27.80 1.54
C PRO A 25 -0.30 28.09 2.08
N PHE A 26 -1.21 27.16 1.88
CA PHE A 26 -2.58 27.22 2.38
C PHE A 26 -3.00 25.87 2.95
N THR A 27 -3.61 25.90 4.13
CA THR A 27 -4.31 24.74 4.69
C THR A 27 -5.59 25.19 5.38
N VAL A 28 -6.63 24.36 5.33
CA VAL A 28 -7.87 24.55 6.08
C VAL A 28 -8.42 23.21 6.50
N VAL A 29 -8.84 23.11 7.77
CA VAL A 29 -9.74 22.07 8.25
C VAL A 29 -11.01 22.76 8.68
N GLY A 30 -12.16 22.35 8.14
CA GLY A 30 -13.43 22.95 8.52
C GLY A 30 -14.63 22.41 7.77
N ILE A 31 -15.78 23.04 8.00
CA ILE A 31 -17.06 22.55 7.48
C ILE A 31 -17.21 22.87 6.00
N LEU A 32 -17.57 21.85 5.23
CA LEU A 32 -17.92 21.96 3.82
C LEU A 32 -19.21 22.76 3.63
N GLY A 33 -19.11 23.84 2.87
CA GLY A 33 -20.24 24.61 2.35
C GLY A 33 -20.69 24.08 0.98
N SER A 34 -20.46 24.85 -0.08
CA SER A 34 -20.83 24.48 -1.44
C SER A 34 -19.81 23.56 -2.10
N VAL A 35 -20.28 22.67 -2.98
CA VAL A 35 -19.46 21.84 -3.89
C VAL A 35 -19.96 22.08 -5.31
N ASN A 36 -19.08 22.50 -6.21
CA ASN A 36 -19.43 22.74 -7.62
C ASN A 36 -18.42 22.04 -8.52
N VAL A 37 -18.90 21.19 -9.43
CA VAL A 37 -18.07 20.55 -10.47
C VAL A 37 -18.01 21.44 -11.71
N ILE A 38 -16.84 21.51 -12.34
CA ILE A 38 -16.65 22.20 -13.61
C ILE A 38 -16.22 21.17 -14.65
N GLY A 39 -17.17 20.73 -15.48
CA GLY A 39 -16.96 19.67 -16.47
C GLY A 39 -17.96 18.51 -16.29
N THR A 40 -17.86 17.52 -17.16
CA THR A 40 -18.73 16.33 -17.18
C THR A 40 -17.95 15.02 -17.11
N GLU A 41 -16.62 15.07 -17.19
CA GLU A 41 -15.75 13.90 -17.13
C GLU A 41 -15.57 13.44 -15.67
N VAL A 42 -15.30 12.14 -15.46
CA VAL A 42 -15.10 11.56 -14.13
C VAL A 42 -13.97 12.23 -13.34
N ASN A 43 -12.93 12.71 -14.02
CA ASN A 43 -11.77 13.39 -13.44
C ASN A 43 -11.95 14.92 -13.39
N SER A 44 -13.15 15.45 -13.64
CA SER A 44 -13.41 16.89 -13.57
C SER A 44 -13.23 17.42 -12.15
N GLY A 45 -12.49 18.51 -12.02
CA GLY A 45 -12.36 19.29 -10.81
C GLY A 45 -13.52 20.28 -10.66
N GLY A 46 -13.27 21.38 -9.95
CA GLY A 46 -14.28 22.38 -9.71
C GLY A 46 -13.92 23.34 -8.58
N SER A 47 -14.84 23.56 -7.66
CA SER A 47 -14.63 24.41 -6.49
C SER A 47 -15.40 23.93 -5.28
N VAL A 48 -14.87 24.24 -4.11
CA VAL A 48 -15.55 24.06 -2.82
C VAL A 48 -15.49 25.34 -2.01
N SER A 49 -16.48 25.54 -1.15
CA SER A 49 -16.41 26.52 -0.08
C SER A 49 -16.16 25.80 1.25
N VAL A 50 -15.14 26.20 1.99
CA VAL A 50 -14.82 25.63 3.31
C VAL A 50 -14.62 26.75 4.30
N SER A 51 -15.49 26.86 5.31
CA SER A 51 -15.44 27.93 6.32
C SER A 51 -15.28 29.36 5.74
N GLY A 52 -15.87 29.62 4.57
CA GLY A 52 -15.81 30.91 3.87
C GLY A 52 -14.65 31.07 2.86
N TYR A 53 -13.70 30.13 2.81
CA TYR A 53 -12.69 30.09 1.74
C TYR A 53 -13.29 29.49 0.48
N ASN A 54 -13.08 30.15 -0.67
CA ASN A 54 -13.40 29.58 -1.98
C ASN A 54 -12.14 28.96 -2.57
N ILE A 55 -12.17 27.66 -2.79
CA ILE A 55 -11.00 26.86 -3.14
C ILE A 55 -11.24 26.20 -4.48
N ARG A 56 -10.28 26.36 -5.39
CA ARG A 56 -10.25 25.66 -6.67
C ARG A 56 -9.80 24.22 -6.43
N ILE A 57 -10.60 23.28 -6.89
CA ILE A 57 -10.24 21.87 -6.98
C ILE A 57 -9.74 21.60 -8.41
N PRO A 58 -8.49 21.16 -8.60
CA PRO A 58 -7.98 20.78 -9.92
C PRO A 58 -8.71 19.59 -10.51
N ASP A 59 -8.72 19.50 -11.84
CA ASP A 59 -9.01 18.24 -12.51
C ASP A 59 -7.95 17.22 -12.09
N ASN A 60 -8.33 15.94 -12.13
CA ASN A 60 -7.54 14.79 -11.72
C ASN A 60 -7.30 14.66 -10.20
N LEU A 61 -7.85 15.55 -9.37
CA LEU A 61 -7.77 15.40 -7.91
C LEU A 61 -8.73 14.30 -7.43
N LEU A 62 -8.19 13.37 -6.64
CA LEU A 62 -8.97 12.41 -5.85
C LEU A 62 -9.22 12.96 -4.45
N VAL A 63 -10.40 12.69 -3.92
CA VAL A 63 -10.82 12.99 -2.56
C VAL A 63 -10.54 11.77 -1.68
N ASP A 64 -9.80 11.97 -0.59
CA ASP A 64 -9.48 10.93 0.38
C ASP A 64 -10.63 10.71 1.38
N PHE A 65 -11.01 9.45 1.55
CA PHE A 65 -11.87 8.91 2.61
C PHE A 65 -11.07 7.89 3.43
N PRO A 66 -11.53 7.46 4.62
CA PRO A 66 -10.77 6.55 5.48
C PRO A 66 -10.27 5.26 4.79
N ALA A 67 -11.05 4.71 3.86
CA ALA A 67 -10.73 3.48 3.14
C ALA A 67 -10.95 3.58 1.62
N ALA A 68 -11.12 4.79 1.09
CA ALA A 68 -11.44 4.99 -0.33
C ALA A 68 -10.84 6.27 -0.87
N GLN A 69 -10.54 6.27 -2.17
CA GLN A 69 -10.11 7.46 -2.89
C GLN A 69 -11.02 7.64 -4.10
N VAL A 70 -11.82 8.70 -4.10
CA VAL A 70 -12.89 8.88 -5.09
C VAL A 70 -12.62 10.12 -5.93
N PRO A 71 -12.96 10.12 -7.23
CA PRO A 71 -12.87 11.33 -8.04
C PRO A 71 -13.73 12.46 -7.48
N PHE A 72 -13.27 13.70 -7.58
CA PHE A 72 -14.01 14.86 -7.07
C PHE A 72 -15.42 14.98 -7.64
N ALA A 73 -15.60 14.69 -8.94
CA ALA A 73 -16.92 14.72 -9.59
C ALA A 73 -17.88 13.67 -8.99
N GLU A 74 -17.38 12.50 -8.62
CA GLU A 74 -18.16 11.44 -7.96
C GLU A 74 -18.53 11.84 -6.52
N PHE A 75 -17.58 12.37 -5.76
CA PHE A 75 -17.83 12.95 -4.45
C PHE A 75 -18.88 14.07 -4.49
N ALA A 76 -18.85 14.90 -5.52
CA ALA A 76 -19.79 16.00 -5.68
C ALA A 76 -21.23 15.51 -5.94
N ALA A 77 -21.39 14.36 -6.61
CA ALA A 77 -22.67 13.77 -6.97
C ALA A 77 -23.27 12.87 -5.88
N GLY A 78 -22.45 12.30 -5.00
CA GLY A 78 -22.89 11.35 -3.98
C GLY A 78 -23.66 11.96 -2.80
N ASP A 79 -24.48 11.13 -2.16
CA ASP A 79 -25.11 11.45 -0.87
C ASP A 79 -24.03 11.60 0.23
N ARG A 80 -24.24 12.55 1.15
CA ARG A 80 -23.29 12.87 2.21
C ARG A 80 -23.90 12.64 3.59
N ALA A 81 -23.24 11.84 4.42
CA ALA A 81 -23.67 11.60 5.79
C ALA A 81 -23.27 12.78 6.70
N GLY A 82 -24.20 13.71 6.95
CA GLY A 82 -24.04 14.77 7.95
C GLY A 82 -23.25 16.01 7.48
N PRO A 83 -22.96 16.97 8.38
CA PRO A 83 -21.99 18.02 8.08
C PRO A 83 -20.63 17.35 7.84
N ASN A 84 -20.01 17.64 6.70
CA ASN A 84 -18.72 17.04 6.35
C ASN A 84 -17.61 18.02 6.71
N GLU A 85 -16.71 17.58 7.57
CA GLU A 85 -15.44 18.25 7.76
C GLU A 85 -14.49 17.88 6.63
N VAL A 86 -13.83 18.88 6.07
CA VAL A 86 -12.87 18.70 4.98
C VAL A 86 -11.55 19.30 5.40
N SER A 87 -10.48 18.53 5.19
CA SER A 87 -9.10 18.99 5.26
C SER A 87 -8.58 19.23 3.85
N ILE A 88 -8.10 20.44 3.56
CA ILE A 88 -7.50 20.80 2.28
C ILE A 88 -6.11 21.37 2.53
N THR A 89 -5.14 20.84 1.80
CA THR A 89 -3.76 21.32 1.77
C THR A 89 -3.43 21.75 0.34
N GLY A 90 -2.87 22.94 0.17
CA GLY A 90 -2.66 23.55 -1.14
C GLY A 90 -1.78 24.80 -1.07
N ASN A 91 -1.84 25.60 -2.12
CA ASN A 91 -1.16 26.90 -2.18
C ASN A 91 -2.15 27.96 -2.66
N VAL A 92 -1.92 29.20 -2.26
CA VAL A 92 -2.46 30.36 -2.98
C VAL A 92 -1.53 30.65 -4.13
N VAL A 93 -2.05 30.65 -5.36
CA VAL A 93 -1.31 30.96 -6.59
C VAL A 93 -1.91 32.22 -7.19
N GLY A 94 -1.18 33.33 -7.08
CA GLY A 94 -1.73 34.65 -7.38
C GLY A 94 -2.84 35.00 -6.38
N GLU A 95 -4.08 35.06 -6.85
CA GLU A 95 -5.26 35.35 -6.02
C GLU A 95 -6.16 34.12 -5.81
N THR A 96 -5.78 32.96 -6.35
CA THR A 96 -6.60 31.75 -6.31
C THR A 96 -6.02 30.74 -5.34
N ILE A 97 -6.84 30.24 -4.41
CA ILE A 97 -6.48 29.09 -3.58
C ILE A 97 -6.67 27.83 -4.42
N ILE A 98 -5.62 27.04 -4.61
CA ILE A 98 -5.64 25.79 -5.39
C ILE A 98 -5.29 24.63 -4.47
N ALA A 99 -6.20 23.65 -4.38
CA ALA A 99 -5.97 22.44 -3.60
C ALA A 99 -4.91 21.54 -4.25
N GLY A 100 -3.98 21.01 -3.46
CA GLY A 100 -3.12 19.89 -3.86
C GLY A 100 -3.62 18.56 -3.29
N GLN A 101 -4.30 18.58 -2.15
CA GLN A 101 -4.88 17.42 -1.48
C GLN A 101 -6.22 17.80 -0.83
N MET A 102 -7.15 16.84 -0.75
CA MET A 102 -8.45 17.00 -0.11
C MET A 102 -8.88 15.69 0.56
N ALA A 103 -9.17 15.74 1.85
CA ALA A 103 -9.70 14.63 2.63
C ALA A 103 -11.04 14.98 3.28
N VAL A 104 -11.93 14.00 3.39
CA VAL A 104 -13.29 14.16 3.93
C VAL A 104 -13.50 13.26 5.14
N SER A 105 -14.13 13.80 6.17
CA SER A 105 -14.63 13.07 7.34
C SER A 105 -16.00 13.61 7.74
N GLN A 106 -16.80 12.83 8.47
CA GLN A 106 -17.97 13.42 9.15
C GLN A 106 -17.47 14.35 10.27
N LEU A 107 -16.57 13.84 11.12
CA LEU A 107 -15.74 14.59 12.06
C LEU A 107 -14.36 13.89 12.17
N SER A 108 -13.25 14.61 12.04
CA SER A 108 -11.91 14.01 11.86
C SER A 108 -11.36 13.20 13.04
N LEU A 109 -11.93 13.35 14.24
CA LEU A 109 -11.57 12.58 15.44
C LEU A 109 -12.74 11.77 16.00
N GLN A 110 -13.73 11.42 15.16
CA GLN A 110 -14.90 10.66 15.59
C GLN A 110 -14.55 9.19 15.87
N ALA A 111 -14.28 8.92 17.13
CA ALA A 111 -14.03 7.58 17.64
C ALA A 111 -14.68 7.38 19.00
N SER A 112 -14.91 6.12 19.36
CA SER A 112 -15.42 5.73 20.66
C SER A 112 -14.90 4.34 21.02
N ASN A 113 -15.18 3.92 22.25
CA ASN A 113 -14.90 2.57 22.72
C ASN A 113 -16.06 2.01 23.54
N GLY A 114 -16.01 0.71 23.83
CA GLY A 114 -17.02 0.09 24.67
C GLY A 114 -16.81 -1.41 24.85
N ILE A 115 -17.65 -2.01 25.70
CA ILE A 115 -17.71 -3.45 25.90
C ILE A 115 -18.93 -3.98 25.14
N ILE A 116 -18.75 -5.04 24.36
CA ILE A 116 -19.86 -5.70 23.66
C ILE A 116 -20.79 -6.38 24.68
N GLU A 117 -22.06 -5.96 24.72
CA GLU A 117 -23.14 -6.54 25.53
C GLU A 117 -23.83 -7.68 24.80
N SER A 118 -24.16 -7.49 23.52
CA SER A 118 -24.78 -8.53 22.68
C SER A 118 -24.42 -8.36 21.21
N LEU A 119 -24.46 -9.47 20.48
CA LEU A 119 -24.28 -9.53 19.02
C LEU A 119 -25.50 -10.21 18.40
N SER A 120 -25.90 -9.75 17.22
CA SER A 120 -26.96 -10.38 16.43
C SER A 120 -26.47 -10.73 15.02
N PHE A 121 -27.08 -11.75 14.45
CA PHE A 121 -26.68 -12.29 13.13
C PHE A 121 -26.98 -11.35 11.95
N ASP A 122 -27.77 -10.29 12.19
CA ASP A 122 -27.99 -9.19 11.26
C ASP A 122 -26.87 -8.14 11.30
N GLY A 123 -25.78 -8.37 12.06
CA GLY A 123 -24.61 -7.51 12.11
C GLY A 123 -24.64 -6.44 13.21
N ALA A 124 -25.71 -6.36 14.01
CA ALA A 124 -25.76 -5.39 15.11
C ALA A 124 -24.86 -5.78 16.28
N ILE A 125 -24.13 -4.79 16.79
CA ILE A 125 -23.23 -4.89 17.94
C ILE A 125 -23.75 -3.93 19.00
N LYS A 126 -24.36 -4.46 20.07
CA LYS A 126 -24.83 -3.64 21.19
C LYS A 126 -23.69 -3.42 22.18
N LEU A 127 -23.40 -2.16 22.50
CA LEU A 127 -22.43 -1.81 23.53
C LEU A 127 -23.12 -1.69 24.90
N LEU A 128 -22.46 -2.20 25.93
CA LEU A 128 -22.89 -2.09 27.32
C LEU A 128 -22.98 -0.62 27.73
N HIS A 129 -24.16 -0.20 28.22
CA HIS A 129 -24.49 1.20 28.54
C HIS A 129 -24.29 2.19 27.37
N GLY A 130 -24.23 1.68 26.13
CA GLY A 130 -23.90 2.46 24.95
C GLY A 130 -24.89 2.25 23.79
N PRO A 131 -24.57 2.81 22.62
CA PRO A 131 -25.38 2.65 21.42
C PRO A 131 -25.27 1.24 20.83
N THR A 132 -26.10 0.96 19.83
CA THR A 132 -25.88 -0.15 18.90
C THR A 132 -25.06 0.39 17.73
N ILE A 133 -24.01 -0.35 17.36
CA ILE A 133 -23.16 -0.03 16.21
C ILE A 133 -23.29 -1.12 15.14
N ARG A 134 -22.97 -0.79 13.89
CA ARG A 134 -22.86 -1.73 12.76
C ARG A 134 -21.59 -1.46 11.97
N ILE A 135 -21.04 -2.48 11.35
CA ILE A 135 -19.88 -2.31 10.45
C ILE A 135 -20.40 -1.85 9.08
N ASN A 136 -19.89 -0.73 8.57
CA ASN A 136 -20.22 -0.22 7.24
C ASN A 136 -19.45 -1.00 6.16
N ASP A 137 -19.94 -2.18 5.82
CA ASP A 137 -19.25 -3.15 4.98
C ASP A 137 -20.15 -3.56 3.80
N PRO A 138 -20.09 -2.81 2.67
CA PRO A 138 -20.95 -3.04 1.51
C PRO A 138 -20.76 -4.41 0.85
N ARG A 139 -19.59 -5.04 1.02
CA ARG A 139 -19.29 -6.37 0.47
C ARG A 139 -19.53 -7.52 1.46
N ALA A 140 -20.07 -7.21 2.64
CA ALA A 140 -20.39 -8.17 3.69
C ALA A 140 -19.21 -9.10 4.06
N ARG A 141 -17.99 -8.57 4.08
CA ARG A 141 -16.74 -9.29 4.41
C ARG A 141 -16.61 -9.59 5.90
N TYR A 142 -16.94 -8.64 6.76
CA TYR A 142 -16.81 -8.72 8.22
C TYR A 142 -18.14 -9.02 8.93
N SER A 143 -19.27 -8.68 8.32
CA SER A 143 -20.59 -8.87 8.91
C SER A 143 -21.62 -9.26 7.85
N SER A 144 -22.91 -9.22 8.18
CA SER A 144 -24.01 -9.31 7.20
C SER A 144 -24.03 -8.15 6.19
N GLY A 145 -23.23 -7.09 6.42
CA GLY A 145 -23.02 -5.98 5.52
C GLY A 145 -24.08 -4.89 5.59
N THR A 146 -23.73 -3.70 5.09
CA THR A 146 -24.63 -2.56 4.88
C THR A 146 -24.10 -1.70 3.74
N THR A 147 -25.00 -1.16 2.91
CA THR A 147 -24.67 -0.34 1.73
C THR A 147 -25.06 1.12 1.91
N ALA A 148 -25.38 1.53 3.15
CA ALA A 148 -26.01 2.82 3.44
C ALA A 148 -25.15 4.04 3.09
N VAL A 149 -23.83 3.98 3.30
CA VAL A 149 -22.91 5.09 3.03
C VAL A 149 -21.63 4.56 2.36
N PRO A 150 -21.61 4.37 1.03
CA PRO A 150 -20.55 3.60 0.35
C PRO A 150 -19.15 4.25 0.40
N MET A 151 -19.05 5.56 0.65
CA MET A 151 -17.76 6.26 0.72
C MET A 151 -17.05 6.10 2.08
N PHE A 152 -17.77 5.75 3.15
CA PHE A 152 -17.21 5.54 4.49
C PHE A 152 -17.15 4.04 4.83
N THR A 153 -16.63 3.23 3.91
CA THR A 153 -16.60 1.77 4.05
C THR A 153 -15.52 1.31 5.03
N ALA A 154 -15.75 0.18 5.69
CA ALA A 154 -14.68 -0.64 6.20
C ALA A 154 -13.82 -1.12 5.02
N ASP A 155 -12.50 -1.01 5.16
CA ASP A 155 -11.55 -1.59 4.20
C ASP A 155 -11.60 -3.11 4.31
N ASP A 156 -11.92 -3.77 3.19
CA ASP A 156 -12.04 -5.22 3.04
C ASP A 156 -10.86 -5.90 2.33
N GLU A 157 -9.88 -5.11 1.89
CA GLU A 157 -8.60 -5.56 1.33
C GLU A 157 -7.51 -5.53 2.41
N ASN A 158 -7.48 -4.46 3.21
CA ASN A 158 -6.60 -4.27 4.36
C ASN A 158 -7.47 -4.25 5.62
N PRO A 159 -7.52 -5.34 6.40
CA PRO A 159 -8.56 -5.49 7.39
C PRO A 159 -8.57 -4.34 8.40
N SER A 160 -9.66 -3.59 8.36
CA SER A 160 -9.96 -2.46 9.27
C SER A 160 -10.79 -2.90 10.49
N ILE A 161 -11.31 -4.13 10.44
CA ILE A 161 -12.00 -4.81 11.54
C ILE A 161 -11.08 -5.91 12.07
N THR A 162 -10.41 -5.64 13.18
CA THR A 162 -9.25 -6.42 13.61
C THR A 162 -9.23 -6.69 15.11
N SER A 163 -8.39 -7.65 15.49
CA SER A 163 -7.87 -7.78 16.85
C SER A 163 -6.69 -6.83 17.03
N PHE A 164 -6.20 -6.66 18.26
CA PHE A 164 -5.10 -5.75 18.57
C PHE A 164 -3.88 -5.93 17.65
N GLY A 165 -3.51 -7.18 17.31
CA GLY A 165 -2.35 -7.48 16.47
C GLY A 165 -2.59 -7.43 14.96
N GLY A 166 -3.80 -7.05 14.52
CA GLY A 166 -4.20 -7.01 13.11
C GLY A 166 -4.88 -8.27 12.57
N PHE A 167 -5.11 -9.30 13.40
CA PHE A 167 -5.86 -10.48 12.94
C PHE A 167 -7.31 -10.09 12.59
N PRO A 168 -7.87 -10.48 11.43
CA PRO A 168 -9.19 -10.01 11.01
C PRO A 168 -10.31 -10.59 11.87
N MET A 169 -11.24 -9.73 12.28
CA MET A 169 -12.36 -10.05 13.15
C MET A 169 -13.69 -9.94 12.42
N CYS A 170 -14.73 -10.61 12.91
CA CYS A 170 -16.03 -10.64 12.25
C CYS A 170 -17.20 -10.67 13.24
N VAL A 171 -18.37 -10.22 12.79
CA VAL A 171 -19.66 -10.49 13.43
C VAL A 171 -20.25 -11.73 12.79
N PRO A 172 -20.54 -12.81 13.55
CA PRO A 172 -21.15 -14.01 12.98
C PRO A 172 -22.46 -13.72 12.25
N ARG A 173 -22.68 -14.33 11.09
CA ARG A 173 -23.94 -14.22 10.32
C ARG A 173 -24.93 -15.34 10.62
N SER A 174 -24.48 -16.38 11.33
CA SER A 174 -25.28 -17.49 11.81
C SER A 174 -24.55 -18.21 12.95
N GLY A 175 -25.22 -19.16 13.61
CA GLY A 175 -24.58 -19.98 14.65
C GLY A 175 -23.42 -20.84 14.15
N ASN A 176 -23.41 -21.18 12.86
CA ASN A 176 -22.39 -22.00 12.20
C ASN A 176 -21.80 -21.26 10.99
N ASP A 177 -21.40 -20.00 11.16
CA ASP A 177 -20.82 -19.19 10.09
C ASP A 177 -19.45 -19.78 9.65
N PRO A 178 -19.31 -20.30 8.42
CA PRO A 178 -18.07 -20.91 7.96
C PRO A 178 -16.95 -19.89 7.74
N LEU A 179 -17.28 -18.61 7.55
CA LEU A 179 -16.34 -17.51 7.36
C LEU A 179 -16.01 -16.78 8.67
N CYS A 180 -16.77 -17.06 9.74
CA CYS A 180 -16.59 -16.49 11.07
C CYS A 180 -16.71 -17.56 12.18
N PRO A 181 -15.90 -18.64 12.16
CA PRO A 181 -16.11 -19.80 13.00
C PRO A 181 -15.77 -19.55 14.47
N GLN A 182 -16.64 -20.02 15.37
CA GLN A 182 -16.41 -19.92 16.83
C GLN A 182 -15.14 -20.64 17.31
N SER A 183 -14.66 -21.63 16.56
CA SER A 183 -13.41 -22.34 16.84
C SER A 183 -12.18 -21.42 16.80
N ASN A 184 -12.23 -20.30 16.09
CA ASN A 184 -11.15 -19.31 16.05
C ASN A 184 -11.10 -18.38 17.28
N ARG A 185 -12.00 -18.57 18.24
CA ARG A 185 -11.96 -17.97 19.59
C ARG A 185 -12.07 -19.07 20.66
N PRO A 186 -11.03 -19.92 20.82
CA PRO A 186 -11.08 -21.08 21.71
C PRO A 186 -11.19 -20.66 23.18
N THR A 187 -11.96 -21.41 23.97
CA THR A 187 -12.09 -21.21 25.42
C THR A 187 -11.10 -22.05 26.23
N ASN A 188 -10.63 -23.16 25.67
CA ASN A 188 -9.74 -24.12 26.33
C ASN A 188 -8.27 -23.85 26.01
N VAL A 189 -7.84 -22.60 26.19
CA VAL A 189 -6.45 -22.16 26.04
C VAL A 189 -6.01 -21.42 27.31
N PRO A 190 -4.70 -21.36 27.63
CA PRO A 190 -4.22 -20.73 28.86
C PRO A 190 -4.68 -19.27 29.04
N ASN A 191 -4.79 -18.52 27.94
CA ASN A 191 -5.36 -17.17 27.94
C ASN A 191 -6.30 -16.98 26.72
N PRO A 192 -7.63 -16.98 26.90
CA PRO A 192 -8.59 -16.84 25.79
C PRO A 192 -8.65 -15.41 25.19
N LYS A 193 -7.90 -14.46 25.76
CA LYS A 193 -7.70 -13.11 25.25
C LYS A 193 -6.31 -12.90 24.64
N ASN A 194 -5.42 -13.90 24.68
CA ASN A 194 -4.08 -13.85 24.09
C ASN A 194 -3.62 -15.27 23.70
N TYR A 195 -3.72 -15.61 22.41
CA TYR A 195 -3.49 -16.97 21.92
C TYR A 195 -3.10 -17.04 20.45
N PHE A 196 -2.60 -18.21 20.01
CA PHE A 196 -2.37 -18.52 18.60
C PHE A 196 -3.64 -19.08 17.95
N VAL A 197 -4.03 -18.53 16.81
CA VAL A 197 -5.27 -18.90 16.13
C VAL A 197 -5.21 -20.35 15.62
N PRO A 198 -6.28 -21.16 15.81
CA PRO A 198 -6.33 -22.52 15.28
C PRO A 198 -6.31 -22.60 13.75
N ASN A 199 -7.05 -21.73 13.06
CA ASN A 199 -7.04 -21.65 11.60
C ASN A 199 -6.84 -20.19 11.12
N PRO A 200 -5.64 -19.83 10.65
CA PRO A 200 -5.34 -18.47 10.22
C PRO A 200 -5.91 -18.13 8.82
N MET A 201 -6.55 -19.08 8.14
CA MET A 201 -7.25 -18.85 6.86
C MET A 201 -8.67 -18.28 7.02
N LEU A 202 -9.19 -18.25 8.25
CA LEU A 202 -10.53 -17.81 8.59
C LEU A 202 -10.50 -16.68 9.64
N MET A 203 -11.44 -15.74 9.58
CA MET A 203 -11.58 -14.68 10.58
C MET A 203 -11.93 -15.24 11.97
N ALA A 204 -11.78 -14.41 13.01
CA ALA A 204 -12.19 -14.75 14.38
C ALA A 204 -13.41 -13.93 14.81
N PRO A 205 -14.44 -14.55 15.44
CA PRO A 205 -15.62 -13.81 15.84
C PRO A 205 -15.36 -12.83 16.99
N LEU A 206 -15.95 -11.64 16.90
CA LEU A 206 -16.20 -10.80 18.07
C LEU A 206 -17.08 -11.55 19.07
N LYS A 207 -16.89 -11.29 20.37
CA LYS A 207 -17.66 -11.92 21.45
C LYS A 207 -18.18 -10.89 22.45
N VAL A 208 -19.26 -11.24 23.13
CA VAL A 208 -19.73 -10.55 24.33
C VAL A 208 -18.58 -10.43 25.34
N GLY A 209 -18.39 -9.24 25.90
CA GLY A 209 -17.29 -8.94 26.80
C GLY A 209 -15.96 -8.61 26.12
N ASP A 210 -15.89 -8.55 24.78
CA ASP A 210 -14.76 -7.93 24.10
C ASP A 210 -14.83 -6.41 24.29
N TYR A 211 -13.68 -5.80 24.63
CA TYR A 211 -13.51 -4.36 24.65
C TYR A 211 -13.04 -3.94 23.25
N VAL A 212 -13.73 -2.98 22.65
CA VAL A 212 -13.50 -2.52 21.29
C VAL A 212 -13.26 -1.02 21.27
N ASP A 213 -12.30 -0.58 20.46
CA ASP A 213 -12.12 0.80 20.02
C ASP A 213 -12.57 0.89 18.55
N PHE A 214 -13.28 1.94 18.15
CA PHE A 214 -13.83 2.04 16.81
C PHE A 214 -14.00 3.49 16.33
N SER A 215 -13.90 3.66 15.01
CA SER A 215 -14.18 4.93 14.31
C SER A 215 -15.45 4.77 13.50
N TYR A 216 -16.30 5.82 13.50
CA TYR A 216 -17.66 5.71 13.00
C TYR A 216 -18.19 6.99 12.39
N ILE A 217 -19.28 6.85 11.64
CA ILE A 217 -20.16 7.94 11.22
C ILE A 217 -21.57 7.71 11.78
N GLU A 218 -22.33 8.79 11.91
CA GLU A 218 -23.74 8.79 12.24
C GLU A 218 -24.58 8.83 10.96
N PHE A 219 -25.46 7.83 10.79
CA PHE A 219 -26.39 7.79 9.66
C PHE A 219 -27.66 7.01 10.03
N GLY A 220 -28.83 7.56 9.69
CA GLY A 220 -30.11 6.85 9.91
C GLY A 220 -30.44 6.51 11.37
N GLY A 221 -29.82 7.20 12.35
CA GLY A 221 -29.99 6.90 13.78
C GLY A 221 -29.13 5.73 14.30
N GLU A 222 -28.24 5.19 13.47
CA GLU A 222 -27.24 4.18 13.84
C GLU A 222 -25.83 4.76 13.77
N LEU A 223 -24.89 4.13 14.48
CA LEU A 223 -23.46 4.37 14.31
C LEU A 223 -22.90 3.32 13.35
N LEU A 224 -22.38 3.78 12.22
CA LEU A 224 -21.78 2.94 11.20
C LEU A 224 -20.25 3.02 11.31
N CYS A 225 -19.61 1.96 11.78
CA CYS A 225 -18.18 1.88 11.97
C CYS A 225 -17.47 1.45 10.69
N TYR A 226 -16.40 2.18 10.35
CA TYR A 226 -15.51 1.83 9.23
C TYR A 226 -14.16 1.29 9.71
N ALA A 227 -13.87 1.38 11.00
CA ALA A 227 -12.72 0.73 11.62
C ALA A 227 -13.10 0.28 13.04
N LEU A 228 -12.64 -0.90 13.45
CA LEU A 228 -12.87 -1.46 14.78
C LEU A 228 -11.70 -2.36 15.17
N THR A 229 -11.13 -2.13 16.34
CA THR A 229 -10.10 -2.97 16.94
C THR A 229 -10.59 -3.56 18.25
N ALA A 230 -10.66 -4.89 18.32
CA ALA A 230 -10.91 -5.61 19.55
C ALA A 230 -9.61 -5.78 20.35
N ASN A 231 -9.64 -5.42 21.63
CA ASN A 231 -8.51 -5.61 22.55
C ASN A 231 -8.36 -7.09 22.95
N VAL A 232 -7.92 -7.88 21.97
CA VAL A 232 -7.66 -9.32 22.03
C VAL A 232 -6.36 -9.57 21.26
N GLY A 233 -5.43 -10.33 21.84
CA GLY A 233 -4.24 -10.80 21.14
C GLY A 233 -4.52 -12.11 20.39
N ILE A 234 -4.50 -12.05 19.06
CA ILE A 234 -4.60 -13.23 18.21
C ILE A 234 -3.36 -13.29 17.32
N TYR A 235 -2.58 -14.36 17.45
CA TYR A 235 -1.30 -14.52 16.77
C TYR A 235 -1.35 -15.67 15.76
N THR A 236 -0.53 -15.57 14.73
CA THR A 236 -0.28 -16.62 13.75
C THR A 236 1.09 -17.25 14.03
N THR A 237 1.32 -18.44 13.49
CA THR A 237 2.59 -19.15 13.69
C THR A 237 3.73 -18.33 13.11
N ALA A 238 4.75 -18.06 13.92
CA ALA A 238 5.92 -17.28 13.52
C ALA A 238 6.57 -17.82 12.24
N GLY A 239 6.91 -16.93 11.31
CA GLY A 239 7.60 -17.22 10.06
C GLY A 239 6.79 -18.00 9.04
N THR A 240 5.47 -18.14 9.23
CA THR A 240 4.60 -18.96 8.39
C THR A 240 3.40 -18.17 7.89
N ALA A 241 3.19 -18.12 6.57
CA ALA A 241 2.00 -17.51 6.00
C ALA A 241 0.73 -18.36 6.28
N PRO A 242 -0.42 -17.73 6.57
CA PRO A 242 -0.63 -16.29 6.60
C PRO A 242 -0.27 -15.66 7.95
N GLY A 243 0.38 -14.50 7.90
CA GLY A 243 0.42 -13.51 8.97
C GLY A 243 -0.31 -12.24 8.56
N PHE A 244 -0.79 -11.45 9.52
CA PHE A 244 -1.54 -10.21 9.27
C PHE A 244 -0.78 -9.02 9.84
N ILE A 245 -0.92 -7.88 9.18
CA ILE A 245 -0.31 -6.61 9.56
C ILE A 245 -1.44 -5.65 9.91
N LEU A 246 -1.22 -4.82 10.93
CA LEU A 246 -1.97 -3.60 11.16
C LEU A 246 -0.99 -2.44 11.07
N VAL A 247 -1.34 -1.38 10.34
CA VAL A 247 -0.59 -0.13 10.32
C VAL A 247 -1.42 0.91 11.04
N GLU A 248 -0.86 1.54 12.08
CA GLU A 248 -1.53 2.62 12.80
C GLU A 248 -1.15 3.99 12.22
N ASP A 249 0.14 4.15 11.89
CA ASP A 249 0.67 5.40 11.35
C ASP A 249 1.46 5.13 10.06
N ALA A 250 1.19 5.92 9.02
CA ALA A 250 2.02 6.09 7.84
C ALA A 250 2.18 7.58 7.56
N LEU A 251 3.14 8.19 8.25
CA LEU A 251 3.47 9.60 8.15
C LEU A 251 4.54 9.79 7.07
N ILE A 252 4.28 10.67 6.13
CA ILE A 252 5.23 11.04 5.07
C ILE A 252 5.69 12.48 5.26
N GLY A 253 6.97 12.64 5.57
CA GLY A 253 7.61 13.95 5.55
C GLY A 253 8.06 14.30 4.14
N VAL A 254 7.55 15.42 3.62
CA VAL A 254 7.98 15.98 2.33
C VAL A 254 9.34 16.64 2.54
N ILE A 255 10.34 16.18 1.80
CA ILE A 255 11.74 16.58 1.96
C ILE A 255 11.95 17.91 1.24
N ASP A 256 12.54 18.87 1.96
CA ASP A 256 13.01 20.14 1.38
C ASP A 256 14.41 20.44 1.94
N ASN A 257 15.36 20.67 1.03
CA ASN A 257 16.76 20.93 1.37
C ASN A 257 17.05 22.43 1.55
N ASN A 258 16.04 23.29 1.48
CA ASN A 258 16.17 24.69 1.82
C ASN A 258 16.63 24.82 3.29
N PRO A 259 17.76 25.50 3.56
CA PRO A 259 18.26 25.64 4.93
C PRO A 259 17.33 26.42 5.87
N ASP A 260 16.34 27.14 5.33
CA ASP A 260 15.39 27.93 6.10
C ASP A 260 14.15 27.14 6.57
N VAL A 261 14.04 25.85 6.23
CA VAL A 261 12.94 24.98 6.66
C VAL A 261 13.43 23.73 7.39
N GLU A 262 12.56 23.20 8.26
CA GLU A 262 12.71 21.87 8.86
C GLU A 262 11.66 20.93 8.26
N PHE A 263 12.09 19.71 7.90
CA PHE A 263 11.20 18.66 7.41
C PHE A 263 11.21 17.42 8.30
N ALA A 264 10.06 16.73 8.36
CA ALA A 264 9.89 15.50 9.10
C ALA A 264 10.45 14.28 8.36
N ARG A 265 10.73 13.21 9.10
CA ARG A 265 11.06 11.90 8.49
C ARG A 265 9.79 11.14 8.19
N ALA A 266 9.79 10.36 7.11
CA ALA A 266 8.79 9.30 6.97
C ALA A 266 8.86 8.33 8.15
N ARG A 267 7.71 7.96 8.70
CA ARG A 267 7.56 7.07 9.86
C ARG A 267 6.39 6.12 9.64
N PHE A 268 6.64 4.84 9.90
CA PHE A 268 5.62 3.81 9.87
C PHE A 268 5.58 3.09 11.22
N VAL A 269 4.38 2.92 11.76
CA VAL A 269 4.15 2.22 13.03
C VAL A 269 3.03 1.21 12.83
N GLY A 270 3.22 0.01 13.35
CA GLY A 270 2.17 -0.99 13.29
C GLY A 270 2.43 -2.20 14.16
N TYR A 271 1.59 -3.20 13.96
CA TYR A 271 1.61 -4.49 14.63
C TYR A 271 1.56 -5.63 13.61
N THR A 272 1.90 -6.83 14.05
CA THR A 272 1.75 -8.05 13.25
C THR A 272 1.34 -9.23 14.10
N THR A 273 0.54 -10.12 13.52
CA THR A 273 0.20 -11.40 14.14
C THR A 273 1.32 -12.42 14.04
N ASP A 274 2.30 -12.19 13.16
CA ASP A 274 3.44 -13.06 12.86
C ASP A 274 4.72 -12.48 13.50
N PRO A 275 5.04 -12.86 14.75
CA PRO A 275 6.16 -12.30 15.48
C PRO A 275 7.51 -12.80 14.97
N ASN A 276 8.55 -11.98 15.12
CA ASN A 276 9.92 -12.25 14.67
C ASN A 276 10.09 -12.41 13.14
N THR A 277 9.05 -12.09 12.36
CA THR A 277 9.10 -12.05 10.91
C THR A 277 9.42 -10.63 10.45
N LEU A 278 10.35 -10.49 9.50
CA LEU A 278 10.76 -9.20 8.98
C LEU A 278 9.57 -8.51 8.29
N VAL A 279 9.36 -7.24 8.60
CA VAL A 279 8.37 -6.35 8.00
C VAL A 279 9.11 -5.41 7.05
N SER A 280 8.71 -5.37 5.79
CA SER A 280 9.30 -4.50 4.76
C SER A 280 8.28 -3.49 4.26
N ILE A 281 8.69 -2.23 4.11
CA ILE A 281 7.87 -1.10 3.65
C ILE A 281 8.30 -0.69 2.25
N TYR A 282 7.34 -0.53 1.34
CA TYR A 282 7.52 -0.19 -0.06
C TYR A 282 6.69 1.04 -0.43
N ALA A 283 7.25 1.93 -1.24
CA ALA A 283 6.47 2.87 -2.02
C ALA A 283 5.86 2.12 -3.21
N ILE A 284 4.56 2.33 -3.45
CA ILE A 284 3.87 1.84 -4.64
C ILE A 284 4.04 2.89 -5.74
N ASP A 285 4.96 2.62 -6.66
CA ASP A 285 5.19 3.44 -7.85
C ASP A 285 4.20 3.00 -8.94
N ILE A 286 3.41 3.95 -9.46
CA ILE A 286 2.34 3.68 -10.43
C ILE A 286 2.76 4.22 -11.80
N ASN A 287 2.68 3.37 -12.82
CA ASN A 287 2.78 3.84 -14.20
C ASN A 287 1.54 4.69 -14.53
N PRO A 288 1.70 5.98 -14.87
CA PRO A 288 0.57 6.89 -15.04
C PRO A 288 -0.29 6.58 -16.28
N CYS A 289 0.18 5.71 -17.18
CA CYS A 289 -0.51 5.38 -18.42
C CYS A 289 -1.28 4.06 -18.36
N THR A 290 -0.74 3.08 -17.64
CA THR A 290 -1.28 1.71 -17.59
C THR A 290 -1.85 1.33 -16.23
N GLY A 291 -1.57 2.11 -15.18
CA GLY A 291 -2.02 1.85 -13.82
C GLY A 291 -1.19 0.77 -13.14
N ALA A 292 -0.17 0.30 -13.85
CA ALA A 292 0.72 -0.75 -13.44
C ALA A 292 1.51 -0.33 -12.19
N GLU A 293 1.32 -1.05 -11.08
CA GLU A 293 1.98 -0.84 -9.80
C GLU A 293 3.29 -1.64 -9.66
N SER A 294 4.38 -0.96 -9.32
CA SER A 294 5.65 -1.56 -8.95
C SER A 294 6.04 -1.18 -7.52
N ASP A 295 6.71 -2.08 -6.81
CA ASP A 295 7.11 -1.87 -5.42
C ASP A 295 8.56 -1.43 -5.31
N ARG A 296 8.78 -0.25 -4.73
CA ARG A 296 10.12 0.26 -4.42
C ARG A 296 10.37 0.21 -2.92
N LEU A 297 11.33 -0.64 -2.51
CA LEU A 297 11.66 -0.85 -1.10
C LEU A 297 12.22 0.41 -0.45
N LEU A 298 11.65 0.79 0.69
CA LEU A 298 12.12 1.92 1.52
C LEU A 298 12.93 1.44 2.72
N GLY A 299 12.54 0.30 3.29
CA GLY A 299 13.27 -0.30 4.40
C GLY A 299 12.58 -1.48 5.04
N SER A 300 13.29 -2.11 5.97
CA SER A 300 12.82 -3.29 6.70
C SER A 300 13.08 -3.15 8.19
N VAL A 301 12.21 -3.75 9.00
CA VAL A 301 12.30 -3.75 10.47
C VAL A 301 11.80 -5.07 11.04
N LEU A 302 12.37 -5.49 12.18
CA LEU A 302 11.82 -6.61 12.93
C LEU A 302 10.83 -6.12 13.99
N PRO A 303 9.67 -6.77 14.14
CA PRO A 303 8.78 -6.49 15.24
C PRO A 303 9.42 -6.87 16.58
N GLU A 304 8.98 -6.23 17.64
CA GLU A 304 9.27 -6.61 19.01
C GLU A 304 8.89 -8.08 19.25
N THR A 305 9.64 -8.78 20.10
CA THR A 305 9.34 -10.18 20.43
C THR A 305 8.02 -10.26 21.21
N LEU A 306 7.24 -11.33 21.03
CA LEU A 306 6.00 -11.56 21.81
C LEU A 306 6.21 -11.52 23.33
N ALA A 307 7.37 -12.02 23.79
CA ALA A 307 7.69 -12.02 25.21
C ALA A 307 8.01 -10.60 25.73
N GLY A 308 8.44 -9.70 24.85
CA GLY A 308 8.77 -8.31 25.15
C GLY A 308 7.65 -7.30 24.86
N GLY A 309 6.55 -7.69 24.22
CA GLY A 309 5.52 -6.74 23.83
C GLY A 309 4.44 -7.25 22.88
N ARG A 310 3.85 -6.29 22.16
CA ARG A 310 2.62 -6.42 21.34
C ARG A 310 2.89 -6.80 19.87
N SER A 311 4.07 -7.35 19.56
CA SER A 311 4.58 -7.50 18.18
C SER A 311 4.61 -6.17 17.41
N LYS A 312 4.92 -5.08 18.10
CA LYS A 312 5.01 -3.74 17.50
C LYS A 312 6.21 -3.66 16.58
N TRP A 313 6.07 -2.98 15.45
CA TRP A 313 7.19 -2.57 14.62
C TRP A 313 7.13 -1.06 14.37
N GLU A 314 8.30 -0.43 14.28
CA GLU A 314 8.42 0.98 13.96
C GLU A 314 9.62 1.19 13.04
N TRP A 315 9.39 1.81 11.89
CA TRP A 315 10.44 2.19 10.95
C TRP A 315 10.45 3.71 10.74
N ARG A 316 11.65 4.27 10.61
CA ARG A 316 11.87 5.68 10.30
C ARG A 316 12.94 5.80 9.22
N SER A 317 12.70 6.69 8.25
CA SER A 317 13.70 7.05 7.25
C SER A 317 14.90 7.80 7.84
N ASP A 318 16.00 7.83 7.10
CA ASP A 318 17.27 8.48 7.46
C ASP A 318 17.41 9.92 6.92
N ARG A 319 16.28 10.58 6.60
CA ARG A 319 16.18 11.91 5.97
C ARG A 319 16.85 12.01 4.59
N LEU A 320 17.16 10.88 3.96
CA LEU A 320 17.60 10.87 2.58
C LEU A 320 16.40 10.89 1.63
N ASP A 321 16.67 11.26 0.39
CA ASP A 321 15.68 11.18 -0.68
C ASP A 321 15.14 9.74 -0.80
N ILE A 322 13.81 9.63 -0.74
CA ILE A 322 13.08 8.37 -0.89
C ILE A 322 12.35 8.32 -2.24
N GLY A 323 12.76 9.09 -3.24
CA GLY A 323 12.16 9.20 -4.56
C GLY A 323 10.75 9.79 -4.53
N TYR A 324 9.95 9.57 -5.58
CA TYR A 324 8.56 10.02 -5.61
C TYR A 324 7.77 9.46 -4.43
N TYR A 325 7.01 10.35 -3.78
CA TYR A 325 6.00 9.97 -2.82
C TYR A 325 4.78 9.41 -3.55
N THR A 326 4.05 8.54 -2.87
CA THR A 326 2.81 7.95 -3.36
C THR A 326 1.73 8.12 -2.31
N ARG A 327 0.46 7.92 -2.68
CA ARG A 327 -0.66 8.03 -1.73
C ARG A 327 -0.85 6.78 -0.89
N ASN A 328 -0.35 5.64 -1.36
CA ASN A 328 -0.51 4.34 -0.72
C ASN A 328 0.85 3.65 -0.63
N TYR A 329 1.19 3.15 0.55
CA TYR A 329 2.43 2.42 0.80
C TYR A 329 2.11 0.97 1.13
N ARG A 330 2.96 0.06 0.67
CA ARG A 330 2.76 -1.37 0.87
C ARG A 330 3.70 -1.89 1.95
N VAL A 331 3.15 -2.62 2.91
CA VAL A 331 3.89 -3.32 3.95
C VAL A 331 3.76 -4.81 3.70
N ARG A 332 4.86 -5.58 3.75
CA ARG A 332 4.87 -7.03 3.56
C ARG A 332 5.62 -7.76 4.67
N LEU A 333 5.14 -8.97 4.98
CA LEU A 333 5.83 -9.93 5.82
C LEU A 333 6.75 -10.83 4.98
N ALA A 334 7.97 -11.06 5.47
CA ALA A 334 8.89 -12.00 4.84
C ALA A 334 8.42 -13.47 4.87
N SER A 335 7.41 -13.81 5.68
CA SER A 335 6.78 -15.13 5.70
C SER A 335 5.95 -15.43 4.44
N GLY A 336 5.69 -14.41 3.60
CA GLY A 336 5.01 -14.53 2.33
C GLY A 336 3.53 -14.16 2.40
N GLN A 337 2.92 -14.04 1.22
CA GLN A 337 1.52 -13.67 1.07
C GLN A 337 0.63 -14.89 0.88
N LYS A 338 -0.62 -14.81 1.35
CA LYS A 338 -1.60 -15.87 1.12
C LYS A 338 -3.02 -15.32 1.12
N LEU A 339 -3.76 -15.57 0.04
CA LEU A 339 -5.18 -15.24 -0.04
C LEU A 339 -5.96 -16.17 0.90
N THR A 340 -6.64 -15.58 1.88
CA THR A 340 -7.46 -16.29 2.86
C THR A 340 -8.80 -16.72 2.26
N THR A 341 -9.50 -17.65 2.92
CA THR A 341 -10.84 -18.06 2.49
C THR A 341 -11.86 -16.91 2.58
N ASN A 342 -11.59 -15.89 3.40
CA ASN A 342 -12.38 -14.68 3.49
C ASN A 342 -12.10 -13.65 2.37
N GLY A 343 -11.15 -13.91 1.47
CA GLY A 343 -10.79 -12.99 0.39
C GLY A 343 -9.83 -11.87 0.78
N ILE A 344 -9.19 -11.95 1.96
CA ILE A 344 -8.12 -11.03 2.41
C ILE A 344 -6.76 -11.58 1.97
N LEU A 345 -5.93 -10.77 1.34
CA LEU A 345 -4.56 -11.12 0.99
C LEU A 345 -3.62 -10.90 2.18
N ALA A 346 -3.53 -11.92 3.05
CA ALA A 346 -2.65 -11.87 4.21
C ALA A 346 -1.16 -11.82 3.81
N GLY A 347 -0.31 -11.34 4.71
CA GLY A 347 1.12 -11.11 4.48
C GLY A 347 1.43 -9.77 3.80
N GLN A 348 0.40 -9.00 3.44
CA GLN A 348 0.50 -7.64 2.92
C GLN A 348 -0.52 -6.72 3.60
N TYR A 349 -0.20 -5.44 3.62
CA TYR A 349 -1.10 -4.35 3.95
C TYR A 349 -0.77 -3.14 3.09
N VAL A 350 -1.76 -2.52 2.47
CA VAL A 350 -1.65 -1.26 1.72
C VAL A 350 -2.23 -0.16 2.60
N GLN A 351 -1.37 0.75 3.04
CA GLN A 351 -1.74 1.85 3.94
C GLN A 351 -1.77 3.16 3.15
N PRO A 352 -2.93 3.84 3.07
CA PRO A 352 -2.99 5.24 2.67
C PRO A 352 -2.16 6.11 3.62
N VAL A 353 -1.51 7.15 3.11
CA VAL A 353 -0.79 8.09 3.97
C VAL A 353 -1.74 8.70 5.00
N THR A 354 -1.44 8.49 6.29
CA THR A 354 -2.27 9.00 7.38
C THR A 354 -2.03 10.49 7.61
N GLU A 355 -0.80 10.94 7.37
CA GLU A 355 -0.41 12.33 7.56
C GLU A 355 0.71 12.72 6.58
N TRP A 356 0.51 13.85 5.90
CA TRP A 356 1.54 14.52 5.11
C TRP A 356 2.11 15.67 5.94
N ILE A 357 3.42 15.64 6.19
CA ILE A 357 4.10 16.73 6.90
C ILE A 357 4.95 17.48 5.89
N PHE A 358 4.47 18.67 5.53
CA PHE A 358 5.23 19.60 4.71
C PHE A 358 6.28 20.35 5.55
N PRO A 359 7.37 20.85 4.93
CA PRO A 359 8.40 21.59 5.64
C PRO A 359 7.85 22.86 6.32
N GLU A 360 8.35 23.15 7.52
CA GLU A 360 8.00 24.34 8.29
C GLU A 360 9.18 25.32 8.34
N VAL A 361 8.90 26.62 8.27
CA VAL A 361 9.96 27.64 8.34
C VAL A 361 10.55 27.68 9.76
N ILE A 362 11.88 27.69 9.87
CA ILE A 362 12.55 27.68 11.18
C ILE A 362 12.69 29.07 11.81
N THR A 363 12.41 30.13 11.04
CA THR A 363 12.54 31.52 11.49
C THR A 363 11.16 32.15 11.72
N PRO A 364 10.76 32.40 12.97
CA PRO A 364 9.48 33.06 13.26
C PRO A 364 9.32 34.39 12.55
N GLY A 365 8.19 34.60 11.86
CA GLY A 365 7.89 35.81 11.10
C GLY A 365 8.48 35.85 9.68
N ALA A 366 9.26 34.84 9.27
CA ALA A 366 9.64 34.68 7.87
C ALA A 366 8.43 34.29 7.00
N VAL A 367 8.56 34.54 5.69
CA VAL A 367 7.56 34.10 4.71
C VAL A 367 7.64 32.58 4.59
N ASN A 368 6.52 31.88 4.81
CA ASN A 368 6.47 30.44 4.60
C ASN A 368 6.62 30.13 3.09
N PRO A 369 7.48 29.18 2.72
CA PRO A 369 7.62 28.76 1.34
C PRO A 369 6.36 28.03 0.85
N PRO A 370 6.10 28.04 -0.47
CA PRO A 370 5.07 27.19 -1.07
C PRO A 370 5.21 25.72 -0.69
N LEU A 371 4.10 25.03 -0.53
CA LEU A 371 4.10 23.57 -0.38
C LEU A 371 4.50 22.91 -1.71
N ASP A 372 5.48 22.00 -1.68
CA ASP A 372 5.93 21.31 -2.87
C ASP A 372 5.15 20.00 -3.12
N PHE A 373 4.30 20.03 -4.15
CA PHE A 373 3.54 18.86 -4.60
C PHE A 373 4.25 18.07 -5.71
N SER A 374 5.39 18.55 -6.22
CA SER A 374 6.07 17.96 -7.39
C SER A 374 6.66 16.58 -7.11
N GLY A 375 7.03 16.31 -5.85
CA GLY A 375 7.49 15.00 -5.40
C GLY A 375 6.36 13.99 -5.21
N ILE A 376 5.09 14.37 -5.25
CA ILE A 376 3.97 13.45 -5.07
C ILE A 376 3.57 12.88 -6.43
N GLY A 377 4.03 11.67 -6.72
CA GLY A 377 3.97 11.01 -8.03
C GLY A 377 2.60 11.07 -8.69
N PRO A 378 1.52 10.59 -8.06
CA PRO A 378 0.18 10.64 -8.65
C PRO A 378 -0.35 12.04 -8.97
N LEU A 379 0.09 13.08 -8.23
CA LEU A 379 -0.33 14.47 -8.49
C LEU A 379 0.46 15.08 -9.65
N ALA A 380 1.77 14.83 -9.69
CA ALA A 380 2.70 15.37 -10.68
C ALA A 380 2.63 14.66 -12.03
N ASN A 381 2.44 13.34 -12.01
CA ASN A 381 2.51 12.47 -13.20
C ASN A 381 1.15 11.92 -13.64
N GLY A 382 0.16 11.90 -12.75
CA GLY A 382 -1.11 11.22 -12.98
C GLY A 382 -1.09 9.74 -12.61
N PHE A 383 -2.21 9.06 -12.86
CA PHE A 383 -2.43 7.64 -12.63
C PHE A 383 -3.60 7.14 -13.51
N GLY A 384 -3.70 5.83 -13.69
CA GLY A 384 -4.82 5.20 -14.39
C GLY A 384 -4.37 4.27 -15.52
N PRO A 385 -5.30 3.60 -16.21
CA PRO A 385 -6.71 3.97 -16.28
C PRO A 385 -7.48 3.71 -14.99
N TYR A 386 -8.38 4.64 -14.66
CA TYR A 386 -9.43 4.42 -13.66
C TYR A 386 -10.43 3.39 -14.17
N SER A 387 -11.35 2.92 -13.31
CA SER A 387 -12.36 1.89 -13.67
C SER A 387 -13.21 2.25 -14.90
N SER A 388 -13.36 3.54 -15.19
CA SER A 388 -14.04 4.06 -16.39
C SER A 388 -13.20 4.03 -17.68
N GLY A 389 -11.94 3.60 -17.60
CA GLY A 389 -10.95 3.70 -18.67
C GLY A 389 -10.26 5.07 -18.75
N LYS A 390 -10.64 6.06 -17.94
CA LYS A 390 -10.03 7.40 -17.98
C LYS A 390 -8.66 7.45 -17.32
N ILE A 391 -7.70 8.12 -17.96
CA ILE A 391 -6.39 8.41 -17.35
C ILE A 391 -6.47 9.74 -16.63
N PHE A 392 -6.19 9.73 -15.33
CA PHE A 392 -6.04 10.92 -14.50
C PHE A 392 -4.64 11.47 -14.76
N ARG A 393 -4.55 12.68 -15.29
CA ARG A 393 -3.27 13.31 -15.64
C ARG A 393 -2.76 14.17 -14.48
N GLN A 394 -1.67 14.90 -14.70
CA GLN A 394 -1.20 15.93 -13.78
C GLN A 394 -2.36 16.88 -13.38
N LEU A 395 -2.36 17.31 -12.12
CA LEU A 395 -3.36 18.26 -11.63
C LEU A 395 -3.40 19.52 -12.49
N THR A 396 -4.62 19.93 -12.88
CA THR A 396 -4.83 21.17 -13.65
C THR A 396 -6.02 21.97 -13.11
N PRO A 397 -5.82 23.23 -12.67
CA PRO A 397 -4.55 23.94 -12.58
C PRO A 397 -3.60 23.35 -11.53
N TRP A 398 -2.29 23.56 -11.71
CA TRP A 398 -1.27 23.08 -10.78
C TRP A 398 -1.25 23.92 -9.49
N PRO A 399 -1.20 23.30 -8.29
CA PRO A 399 -1.15 23.99 -7.00
C PRO A 399 0.26 24.54 -6.69
N GLY A 400 0.89 25.25 -7.63
CA GLY A 400 2.22 25.82 -7.45
C GLY A 400 2.61 26.80 -8.56
N ALA A 401 3.79 27.43 -8.45
CA ALA A 401 4.22 28.46 -9.39
C ALA A 401 4.38 27.94 -10.82
N THR A 402 4.94 26.73 -10.97
CA THR A 402 5.17 26.08 -12.25
C THR A 402 4.85 24.58 -12.12
N PRO A 403 4.01 24.01 -13.01
CA PRO A 403 3.82 22.56 -13.06
C PRO A 403 5.14 21.86 -13.40
N PRO A 404 5.47 20.72 -12.74
CA PRO A 404 6.57 19.88 -13.16
C PRO A 404 6.28 19.26 -14.54
N ILE A 405 7.30 18.78 -15.24
CA ILE A 405 7.10 18.04 -16.50
C ILE A 405 6.71 16.60 -16.13
N PRO A 406 5.52 16.10 -16.51
CA PRO A 406 5.13 14.71 -16.25
C PRO A 406 6.10 13.72 -16.90
N ILE A 407 6.38 12.60 -16.23
CA ILE A 407 7.26 11.55 -16.76
C ILE A 407 6.71 10.91 -18.05
N SER A 408 5.39 10.91 -18.22
CA SER A 408 4.73 10.47 -19.45
C SER A 408 3.35 11.14 -19.58
N ILE A 409 2.90 11.28 -20.82
CA ILE A 409 1.59 11.83 -21.17
C ILE A 409 0.92 10.83 -22.11
N CYS A 410 -0.21 10.27 -21.67
CA CYS A 410 -0.89 9.21 -22.40
C CYS A 410 -2.32 9.61 -22.78
N ALA A 411 -2.78 9.10 -23.92
CA ALA A 411 -4.17 9.19 -24.35
C ALA A 411 -5.02 8.18 -23.60
N ASP A 412 -6.30 8.48 -23.39
CA ASP A 412 -7.22 7.51 -22.78
C ASP A 412 -7.26 6.24 -23.65
N PRO A 413 -7.23 5.03 -23.06
CA PRO A 413 -7.38 3.79 -23.82
C PRO A 413 -8.68 3.82 -24.64
N VAL A 414 -8.57 3.46 -25.92
CA VAL A 414 -9.71 3.41 -26.84
C VAL A 414 -10.58 2.24 -26.40
N THR A 415 -11.72 2.51 -25.78
CA THR A 415 -12.74 1.50 -25.52
C THR A 415 -13.28 1.06 -26.88
N SER A 416 -12.91 -0.14 -27.34
CA SER A 416 -13.52 -0.73 -28.52
C SER A 416 -14.99 -0.98 -28.21
N VAL A 417 -15.86 -0.11 -28.74
CA VAL A 417 -17.30 -0.34 -28.74
C VAL A 417 -17.52 -1.60 -29.56
N SER A 418 -17.91 -2.69 -28.90
CA SER A 418 -18.45 -3.86 -29.57
C SER A 418 -19.74 -3.45 -30.27
N VAL A 419 -19.64 -3.20 -31.57
CA VAL A 419 -20.80 -3.00 -32.43
C VAL A 419 -21.54 -4.34 -32.47
N THR A 420 -22.64 -4.44 -31.73
CA THR A 420 -23.66 -5.47 -31.97
C THR A 420 -24.25 -5.18 -33.36
N SER A 421 -23.74 -5.88 -34.37
CA SER A 421 -24.43 -6.02 -35.64
C SER A 421 -25.72 -6.80 -35.39
N GLU A 422 -26.86 -6.12 -35.40
CA GLU A 422 -28.17 -6.77 -35.52
C GLU A 422 -28.18 -7.58 -36.82
N ILE A 423 -28.23 -8.90 -36.70
CA ILE A 423 -28.54 -9.81 -37.80
C ILE A 423 -30.05 -9.72 -38.03
N PRO A 424 -30.55 -9.36 -39.22
CA PRO A 424 -31.97 -9.36 -39.48
C PRO A 424 -32.50 -10.79 -39.58
N GLU A 425 -33.67 -11.00 -38.99
CA GLU A 425 -34.45 -12.24 -38.93
C GLU A 425 -34.73 -12.83 -40.34
N PRO A 426 -34.50 -14.14 -40.57
CA PRO A 426 -34.90 -14.77 -41.83
C PRO A 426 -36.38 -15.17 -41.78
N THR A 427 -37.14 -14.72 -42.78
CA THR A 427 -38.52 -15.14 -43.03
C THR A 427 -38.54 -16.58 -43.55
N GLU A 428 -39.26 -17.48 -42.86
CA GLU A 428 -39.47 -18.87 -43.30
C GLU A 428 -40.46 -18.95 -44.47
N THR A 429 -40.14 -19.78 -45.47
CA THR A 429 -41.14 -20.55 -46.22
C THR A 429 -40.49 -21.85 -46.71
N GLY A 430 -40.97 -23.01 -46.26
CA GLY A 430 -40.58 -24.29 -46.86
C GLY A 430 -40.64 -25.50 -45.93
N THR A 431 -41.74 -26.23 -46.01
CA THR A 431 -41.99 -27.53 -45.36
C THR A 431 -41.03 -28.63 -45.83
N GLY A 432 -40.38 -29.31 -44.87
CA GLY A 432 -39.65 -30.56 -45.11
C GLY A 432 -39.31 -31.27 -43.80
N VAL A 433 -40.14 -32.24 -43.41
CA VAL A 433 -39.86 -33.10 -42.25
C VAL A 433 -38.74 -34.07 -42.62
N VAL A 434 -37.57 -33.91 -42.00
CA VAL A 434 -36.51 -34.91 -41.97
C VAL A 434 -36.18 -35.20 -40.52
N THR A 435 -36.49 -36.40 -40.05
CA THR A 435 -36.13 -36.88 -38.71
C THR A 435 -34.63 -37.19 -38.70
N ALA A 436 -33.83 -36.23 -38.25
CA ALA A 436 -32.41 -36.42 -37.95
C ALA A 436 -32.24 -36.70 -36.46
N THR A 437 -31.62 -37.82 -36.10
CA THR A 437 -31.09 -38.05 -34.76
C THR A 437 -29.90 -37.11 -34.53
N THR A 438 -30.14 -35.95 -33.92
CA THR A 438 -29.11 -35.02 -33.45
C THR A 438 -28.42 -35.60 -32.22
N THR A 439 -27.19 -36.06 -32.39
CA THR A 439 -26.23 -36.09 -31.28
C THR A 439 -25.89 -34.63 -30.98
N VAL A 440 -26.44 -34.08 -29.91
CA VAL A 440 -26.10 -32.72 -29.46
C VAL A 440 -24.65 -32.77 -28.97
N VAL A 441 -23.71 -32.36 -29.82
CA VAL A 441 -22.38 -31.97 -29.36
C VAL A 441 -22.58 -30.63 -28.66
N PRO A 442 -22.32 -30.50 -27.34
CA PRO A 442 -22.46 -29.22 -26.67
C PRO A 442 -21.55 -28.21 -27.39
N THR A 443 -22.14 -27.14 -27.91
CA THR A 443 -21.39 -26.04 -28.51
C THR A 443 -20.70 -25.32 -27.36
N ILE A 444 -19.41 -25.60 -27.18
CA ILE A 444 -18.59 -24.97 -26.16
C ILE A 444 -18.46 -23.49 -26.55
N THR A 445 -19.11 -22.60 -25.82
CA THR A 445 -19.08 -21.15 -26.09
C THR A 445 -17.80 -20.57 -25.47
N PRO A 446 -16.93 -19.90 -26.24
CA PRO A 446 -15.73 -19.27 -25.69
C PRO A 446 -16.11 -18.13 -24.74
N VAL A 447 -15.38 -18.03 -23.62
CA VAL A 447 -15.58 -17.03 -22.57
C VAL A 447 -14.49 -15.96 -22.67
N PRO A 448 -14.83 -14.66 -22.58
CA PRO A 448 -13.83 -13.59 -22.62
C PRO A 448 -13.00 -13.59 -21.34
N LEU A 449 -11.69 -13.81 -21.47
CA LEU A 449 -10.73 -13.68 -20.38
C LEU A 449 -9.85 -12.46 -20.60
N ILE A 450 -9.51 -11.77 -19.51
CA ILE A 450 -8.47 -10.74 -19.47
C ILE A 450 -7.49 -11.21 -18.41
N ALA A 451 -6.30 -11.63 -18.82
CA ALA A 451 -5.23 -11.97 -17.90
C ALA A 451 -4.46 -10.69 -17.59
N ASP A 452 -4.06 -10.55 -16.33
CA ASP A 452 -3.23 -9.46 -15.83
C ASP A 452 -2.14 -10.11 -14.98
N ALA A 453 -0.91 -10.08 -15.47
CA ALA A 453 0.25 -10.64 -14.79
C ALA A 453 0.76 -9.71 -13.67
N GLY A 454 0.18 -8.52 -13.54
CA GLY A 454 0.73 -7.44 -12.77
C GLY A 454 1.83 -6.75 -13.54
N SER A 455 2.45 -5.78 -12.88
CA SER A 455 3.35 -4.84 -13.51
C SER A 455 4.79 -5.29 -13.47
N ASP A 456 5.60 -4.68 -14.34
CA ASP A 456 7.05 -4.81 -14.27
C ASP A 456 7.56 -4.37 -12.89
N GLN A 457 8.43 -5.19 -12.29
CA GLN A 457 9.00 -4.91 -10.96
C GLN A 457 10.49 -4.63 -11.11
N THR A 458 10.97 -3.58 -10.46
CA THR A 458 12.40 -3.32 -10.32
C THR A 458 12.78 -3.47 -8.87
N VAL A 459 13.47 -4.56 -8.54
CA VAL A 459 13.83 -4.92 -7.17
C VAL A 459 15.28 -5.34 -7.11
N ARG A 460 15.85 -5.31 -5.91
CA ARG A 460 17.24 -5.69 -5.73
C ARG A 460 17.50 -7.16 -6.03
N GLY A 461 18.58 -7.47 -6.73
CA GLY A 461 19.00 -8.88 -6.91
C GLY A 461 19.29 -9.54 -5.56
N GLY A 462 18.92 -10.82 -5.40
CA GLY A 462 19.11 -11.61 -4.18
C GLY A 462 17.90 -11.68 -3.24
N VAL A 463 16.79 -11.02 -3.57
CA VAL A 463 15.55 -10.98 -2.75
C VAL A 463 14.49 -11.96 -3.26
N ARG A 464 13.50 -12.28 -2.42
CA ARG A 464 12.32 -13.03 -2.83
C ARG A 464 11.34 -12.13 -3.57
N VAL A 465 10.91 -12.56 -4.74
CA VAL A 465 9.92 -11.88 -5.58
C VAL A 465 8.61 -12.67 -5.57
N THR A 466 7.49 -11.94 -5.54
CA THR A 466 6.16 -12.51 -5.67
C THR A 466 5.53 -12.02 -6.97
N LEU A 467 5.02 -12.95 -7.77
CA LEU A 467 4.20 -12.70 -8.95
C LEU A 467 2.74 -12.97 -8.57
N SER A 468 1.82 -12.10 -8.96
CA SER A 468 0.40 -12.22 -8.64
C SER A 468 -0.41 -11.95 -9.89
N GLY A 469 -1.22 -12.93 -10.28
CA GLY A 469 -2.06 -12.86 -11.46
C GLY A 469 -3.48 -12.49 -11.10
N ALA A 470 -4.13 -11.71 -11.96
CA ALA A 470 -5.54 -11.41 -11.86
C ALA A 470 -6.27 -11.77 -13.16
N GLN A 471 -7.57 -11.99 -13.03
CA GLN A 471 -8.50 -12.09 -14.13
C GLN A 471 -9.56 -11.02 -13.92
N THR A 472 -9.75 -10.12 -14.90
CA THR A 472 -10.55 -8.90 -14.71
C THR A 472 -11.84 -8.85 -15.54
N ALA A 473 -12.14 -9.89 -16.33
CA ALA A 473 -13.43 -9.99 -17.02
C ALA A 473 -14.54 -10.45 -16.06
N PRO A 474 -15.74 -9.83 -16.12
CA PRO A 474 -16.82 -10.10 -15.17
C PRO A 474 -17.45 -11.48 -15.34
N ASN A 475 -18.09 -11.97 -14.27
CA ASN A 475 -18.95 -13.18 -14.25
C ASN A 475 -18.24 -14.51 -14.54
N ILE A 476 -16.96 -14.64 -14.17
CA ILE A 476 -16.21 -15.89 -14.30
C ILE A 476 -15.85 -16.40 -12.91
N PRO A 477 -16.41 -17.55 -12.49
CA PRO A 477 -16.05 -18.16 -11.22
C PRO A 477 -14.56 -18.51 -11.17
N THR A 478 -13.90 -18.21 -10.05
CA THR A 478 -12.47 -18.49 -9.87
C THR A 478 -12.14 -19.98 -9.89
N GLU A 479 -13.10 -20.82 -9.52
CA GLU A 479 -13.01 -22.30 -9.57
C GLU A 479 -12.96 -22.87 -10.99
N ASP A 480 -13.44 -22.12 -11.98
CA ASP A 480 -13.39 -22.49 -13.39
C ASP A 480 -12.07 -22.08 -14.06
N LEU A 481 -11.13 -21.47 -13.32
CA LEU A 481 -9.88 -20.95 -13.85
C LEU A 481 -8.68 -21.79 -13.40
N THR A 482 -7.74 -21.99 -14.33
CA THR A 482 -6.41 -22.53 -14.06
C THR A 482 -5.36 -21.51 -14.44
N TYR A 483 -4.29 -21.46 -13.66
CA TYR A 483 -3.20 -20.49 -13.80
C TYR A 483 -1.92 -21.24 -14.13
N LYS A 484 -1.04 -20.61 -14.91
CA LYS A 484 0.29 -21.12 -15.19
C LYS A 484 1.28 -19.99 -15.40
N TRP A 485 2.30 -19.96 -14.56
CA TRP A 485 3.44 -19.06 -14.64
C TRP A 485 4.63 -19.75 -15.30
N SER A 486 5.30 -19.04 -16.20
CA SER A 486 6.56 -19.48 -16.79
C SER A 486 7.47 -18.31 -17.10
N GLN A 487 8.77 -18.46 -16.88
CA GLN A 487 9.75 -17.50 -17.40
C GLN A 487 9.92 -17.71 -18.91
N ILE A 488 9.83 -16.64 -19.68
CA ILE A 488 9.93 -16.66 -21.15
C ILE A 488 11.10 -15.83 -21.69
N GLY A 489 11.73 -14.98 -20.85
CA GLY A 489 12.87 -14.16 -21.24
C GLY A 489 13.90 -13.96 -20.12
N GLY A 490 15.15 -13.68 -20.51
CA GLY A 490 16.29 -13.53 -19.59
C GLY A 490 16.93 -14.87 -19.17
N SER A 491 18.00 -14.81 -18.36
CA SER A 491 18.64 -16.01 -17.80
C SER A 491 17.71 -16.79 -16.85
N THR A 492 17.73 -18.11 -16.93
CA THR A 492 16.92 -19.03 -16.11
C THR A 492 17.74 -19.69 -14.99
N ILE A 493 19.02 -19.34 -14.86
CA ILE A 493 19.92 -19.91 -13.85
C ILE A 493 19.40 -19.54 -12.46
N ASN A 494 19.24 -20.55 -11.60
CA ASN A 494 18.76 -20.43 -10.21
C ASN A 494 17.37 -19.79 -10.08
N ILE A 495 16.51 -19.91 -11.10
CA ILE A 495 15.10 -19.54 -11.03
C ILE A 495 14.27 -20.79 -10.82
N GLU A 496 13.58 -20.85 -9.67
CA GLU A 496 12.59 -21.88 -9.37
C GLU A 496 11.31 -21.21 -8.86
N LEU A 497 10.21 -21.37 -9.61
CA LEU A 497 8.89 -20.89 -9.19
C LEU A 497 8.30 -21.86 -8.18
N ALA A 498 7.96 -21.39 -6.98
CA ALA A 498 7.50 -22.25 -5.89
C ALA A 498 6.11 -22.86 -6.14
N SER A 499 5.20 -22.15 -6.82
CA SER A 499 3.83 -22.62 -7.08
C SER A 499 3.35 -22.13 -8.44
N PRO A 500 3.94 -22.62 -9.55
CA PRO A 500 3.73 -22.06 -10.87
C PRO A 500 2.29 -22.20 -11.38
N ASN A 501 1.45 -23.05 -10.76
CA ASN A 501 0.06 -23.25 -11.16
C ASN A 501 -0.96 -22.52 -10.27
N ALA A 502 -0.49 -21.68 -9.34
CA ALA A 502 -1.36 -20.89 -8.46
C ALA A 502 -1.56 -19.47 -9.01
N ILE A 503 -2.60 -18.78 -8.49
CA ILE A 503 -2.89 -17.37 -8.80
C ILE A 503 -1.66 -16.50 -8.52
N SER A 504 -0.95 -16.80 -7.44
CA SER A 504 0.32 -16.18 -7.09
C SER A 504 1.42 -17.21 -6.90
N THR A 505 2.64 -16.88 -7.31
CA THR A 505 3.85 -17.68 -7.13
C THR A 505 5.02 -16.82 -6.66
N THR A 506 6.02 -17.44 -6.06
CA THR A 506 7.25 -16.75 -5.61
C THR A 506 8.49 -17.40 -6.19
N PHE A 507 9.57 -16.64 -6.29
CA PHE A 507 10.91 -17.16 -6.57
C PHE A 507 11.99 -16.28 -5.92
N ASP A 508 13.17 -16.85 -5.71
CA ASP A 508 14.32 -16.09 -5.22
C ASP A 508 15.05 -15.51 -6.43
N LEU A 509 15.05 -14.18 -6.58
CA LEU A 509 15.71 -13.49 -7.68
C LEU A 509 17.23 -13.59 -7.48
N PRO A 510 18.01 -14.14 -8.42
CA PRO A 510 19.45 -14.30 -8.27
C PRO A 510 20.14 -12.97 -8.03
N VAL A 511 21.26 -13.03 -7.29
CA VAL A 511 22.11 -11.88 -7.07
C VAL A 511 22.64 -11.31 -8.39
N ASN A 512 22.42 -10.02 -8.63
CA ASN A 512 23.03 -9.31 -9.74
C ASN A 512 24.46 -8.87 -9.40
N SER A 513 25.44 -9.66 -9.85
CA SER A 513 26.88 -9.38 -9.70
C SER A 513 27.48 -8.60 -10.87
N GLY A 514 26.68 -8.22 -11.86
CA GLY A 514 27.10 -7.47 -13.04
C GLY A 514 27.26 -5.97 -12.79
N THR A 515 27.58 -5.23 -13.85
CA THR A 515 27.69 -3.76 -13.84
C THR A 515 26.41 -3.05 -14.28
N THR A 516 25.38 -3.79 -14.70
CA THR A 516 24.10 -3.28 -15.22
C THR A 516 22.95 -4.08 -14.64
N ASN A 517 21.73 -3.54 -14.71
CA ASN A 517 20.52 -4.23 -14.27
C ASN A 517 20.22 -5.43 -15.18
N GLU A 518 19.68 -6.50 -14.62
CA GLU A 518 19.38 -7.74 -15.35
C GLU A 518 17.87 -7.99 -15.38
N ALA A 519 17.26 -8.09 -16.57
CA ALA A 519 15.82 -8.26 -16.73
C ALA A 519 15.43 -9.71 -17.05
N ARG A 520 14.25 -10.13 -16.55
CA ARG A 520 13.63 -11.44 -16.77
C ARG A 520 12.16 -11.26 -17.09
N GLU A 521 11.68 -11.88 -18.16
CA GLU A 521 10.28 -11.79 -18.56
C GLU A 521 9.52 -13.05 -18.14
N PHE A 522 8.37 -12.87 -17.52
CA PHE A 522 7.48 -13.93 -17.06
C PHE A 522 6.13 -13.81 -17.76
N LEU A 523 5.56 -14.97 -18.10
CA LEU A 523 4.24 -15.13 -18.70
C LEU A 523 3.29 -15.72 -17.67
N LEU A 524 2.15 -15.06 -17.50
CA LEU A 524 0.94 -15.62 -16.90
C LEU A 524 0.04 -16.16 -18.00
N LEU A 525 -0.38 -17.41 -17.89
CA LEU A 525 -1.43 -18.01 -18.71
C LEU A 525 -2.61 -18.40 -17.82
N ILE A 526 -3.80 -17.87 -18.13
CA ILE A 526 -5.07 -18.20 -17.48
C ILE A 526 -5.91 -19.00 -18.46
N THR A 527 -6.45 -20.15 -18.04
CA THR A 527 -7.34 -20.99 -18.85
C THR A 527 -8.65 -21.26 -18.11
N HIS A 528 -9.77 -20.95 -18.75
CA HIS A 528 -11.11 -21.32 -18.30
C HIS A 528 -11.37 -22.78 -18.66
N VAL A 529 -11.48 -23.64 -17.65
CA VAL A 529 -11.54 -25.10 -17.79
C VAL A 529 -12.77 -25.57 -18.56
N PRO A 530 -14.00 -25.06 -18.32
CA PRO A 530 -15.18 -25.52 -19.04
C PRO A 530 -15.16 -25.21 -20.53
N SER A 531 -14.62 -24.05 -20.93
CA SER A 531 -14.64 -23.61 -22.33
C SER A 531 -13.33 -23.87 -23.10
N GLY A 532 -12.22 -24.07 -22.38
CA GLY A 532 -10.87 -24.06 -22.94
C GLY A 532 -10.36 -22.68 -23.40
N SER A 533 -11.11 -21.61 -23.11
CA SER A 533 -10.68 -20.24 -23.42
C SER A 533 -9.43 -19.90 -22.62
N ALA A 534 -8.45 -19.25 -23.23
CA ALA A 534 -7.22 -18.86 -22.57
C ALA A 534 -6.87 -17.40 -22.87
N ALA A 535 -6.32 -16.71 -21.87
CA ALA A 535 -5.69 -15.41 -22.01
C ALA A 535 -4.32 -15.45 -21.35
N ASN A 536 -3.40 -14.61 -21.82
CA ASN A 536 -2.09 -14.47 -21.23
C ASN A 536 -1.71 -13.00 -21.08
N ASP A 537 -0.75 -12.78 -20.21
CA ASP A 537 -0.11 -11.48 -20.01
C ASP A 537 1.34 -11.67 -19.56
N THR A 538 2.18 -10.67 -19.76
CA THR A 538 3.61 -10.73 -19.41
C THR A 538 4.01 -9.59 -18.49
N LEU A 539 5.02 -9.85 -17.66
CA LEU A 539 5.67 -8.84 -16.83
C LEU A 539 7.19 -9.04 -16.83
N VAL A 540 7.92 -7.97 -16.60
CA VAL A 540 9.38 -7.97 -16.49
C VAL A 540 9.82 -7.75 -15.05
N ILE A 541 10.64 -8.66 -14.53
CA ILE A 541 11.37 -8.49 -13.27
C ILE A 541 12.79 -8.04 -13.57
N THR A 542 13.14 -6.85 -13.10
CA THR A 542 14.46 -6.24 -13.25
C THR A 542 15.22 -6.29 -11.93
N ALA A 543 16.36 -6.99 -11.92
CA ALA A 543 17.29 -7.03 -10.80
C ALA A 543 18.14 -5.74 -10.78
N ASP A 544 17.72 -4.78 -9.96
CA ASP A 544 18.42 -3.51 -9.76
C ASP A 544 19.73 -3.71 -8.99
N LYS A 545 20.80 -3.16 -9.56
CA LYS A 545 22.15 -3.18 -8.99
C LYS A 545 22.38 -2.03 -8.00
N THR A 546 21.58 -0.98 -8.06
CA THR A 546 21.76 0.26 -7.29
C THR A 546 20.98 0.29 -5.98
N SER A 547 19.86 -0.43 -5.91
CA SER A 547 19.11 -0.64 -4.66
C SER A 547 20.01 -1.17 -3.54
N LEU A 548 19.80 -0.64 -2.33
CA LEU A 548 20.53 -1.01 -1.12
C LEU A 548 19.86 -2.15 -0.35
N ASP A 549 20.65 -2.84 0.48
CA ASP A 549 20.12 -3.78 1.49
C ASP A 549 19.64 -3.07 2.74
N HIS A 550 18.72 -3.71 3.42
CA HIS A 550 18.15 -3.24 4.67
C HIS A 550 18.30 -4.31 5.78
N PRO A 551 19.54 -4.67 6.18
CA PRO A 551 19.74 -5.67 7.22
C PRO A 551 19.35 -5.13 8.60
N VAL A 552 18.70 -5.95 9.41
CA VAL A 552 18.26 -5.64 10.78
C VAL A 552 19.01 -6.50 11.78
N ILE A 553 19.63 -5.86 12.78
CA ILE A 553 20.31 -6.57 13.88
C ILE A 553 19.27 -7.00 14.92
N GLU A 554 18.84 -8.26 14.85
CA GLU A 554 17.89 -8.90 15.75
C GLU A 554 18.45 -8.95 17.18
N THR A 555 19.58 -9.64 17.37
CA THR A 555 20.22 -9.77 18.68
C THR A 555 21.66 -9.29 18.65
N PHE A 556 22.09 -8.67 19.75
CA PHE A 556 23.48 -8.33 20.01
C PHE A 556 23.75 -8.51 21.50
N THR A 557 24.45 -9.58 21.85
CA THR A 557 24.63 -10.01 23.24
C THR A 557 26.09 -10.21 23.56
N TRP A 558 26.44 -10.04 24.84
CA TRP A 558 27.77 -10.33 25.35
C TRP A 558 27.69 -10.91 26.76
N GLN A 559 28.52 -11.93 27.01
CA GLN A 559 28.64 -12.58 28.30
C GLN A 559 30.09 -12.58 28.76
N SER A 560 30.34 -12.41 30.05
CA SER A 560 31.69 -12.38 30.63
C SER A 560 32.39 -13.75 30.69
N LYS A 561 31.73 -14.81 30.22
CA LYS A 561 32.30 -16.17 30.15
C LYS A 561 33.29 -16.31 28.99
N GLN A 562 34.23 -17.26 29.11
CA GLN A 562 35.24 -17.57 28.10
C GLN A 562 36.01 -16.33 27.61
N SER A 563 36.40 -15.46 28.56
CA SER A 563 37.09 -14.18 28.29
C SER A 563 36.29 -13.22 27.40
N GLY A 564 34.95 -13.32 27.42
CA GLY A 564 34.03 -12.50 26.63
C GLY A 564 33.47 -13.27 25.44
N THR A 565 32.20 -13.64 25.50
CA THR A 565 31.47 -14.29 24.40
C THR A 565 30.47 -13.32 23.81
N VAL A 566 30.57 -13.03 22.50
CA VAL A 566 29.62 -12.20 21.75
C VAL A 566 28.76 -13.09 20.86
N ALA A 567 27.49 -12.75 20.69
CA ALA A 567 26.63 -13.34 19.68
C ALA A 567 25.77 -12.26 19.00
N VAL A 568 25.68 -12.34 17.68
CA VAL A 568 24.93 -11.43 16.82
C VAL A 568 24.07 -12.25 15.87
N THR A 569 22.77 -11.94 15.82
CA THR A 569 21.86 -12.45 14.79
C THR A 569 21.34 -11.28 13.97
N VAL A 570 21.38 -11.43 12.65
CA VAL A 570 20.92 -10.45 11.67
C VAL A 570 19.88 -11.09 10.76
N ARG A 571 18.84 -10.33 10.44
CA ARG A 571 17.88 -10.67 9.40
C ARG A 571 17.93 -9.66 8.26
N THR A 572 17.67 -10.10 7.04
CA THR A 572 17.70 -9.30 5.81
C THR A 572 16.75 -9.91 4.79
N GLU A 573 16.29 -9.10 3.83
CA GLU A 573 15.58 -9.51 2.64
C GLU A 573 16.42 -10.32 1.65
N LEU A 574 17.76 -10.35 1.81
CA LEU A 574 18.66 -11.16 0.99
C LEU A 574 18.54 -12.64 1.33
N VAL A 575 17.67 -13.32 0.59
CA VAL A 575 17.41 -14.75 0.73
C VAL A 575 18.30 -15.61 -0.14
N ASP A 576 18.88 -15.08 -1.22
CA ASP A 576 19.73 -15.83 -2.13
C ASP A 576 21.03 -16.34 -1.46
N ALA A 577 21.49 -17.53 -1.86
CA ALA A 577 22.66 -18.17 -1.27
C ALA A 577 24.00 -17.51 -1.68
N GLY A 578 24.03 -16.73 -2.77
CA GLY A 578 25.20 -15.97 -3.21
C GLY A 578 25.45 -14.70 -2.40
N ALA A 579 24.50 -14.28 -1.55
CA ALA A 579 24.66 -13.14 -0.66
C ALA A 579 25.46 -13.47 0.60
N SER A 580 26.32 -12.55 1.02
CA SER A 580 27.09 -12.67 2.27
C SER A 580 26.88 -11.48 3.19
N MET A 581 27.04 -11.69 4.49
CA MET A 581 26.89 -10.66 5.51
C MET A 581 28.16 -10.58 6.34
N LYS A 582 28.62 -9.37 6.66
CA LYS A 582 29.74 -9.16 7.57
C LYS A 582 29.31 -8.29 8.76
N CYS A 583 29.91 -8.54 9.91
CA CYS A 583 29.74 -7.72 11.11
C CYS A 583 31.08 -7.12 11.56
N ARG A 584 31.03 -5.95 12.20
CA ARG A 584 32.16 -5.23 12.77
C ARG A 584 31.82 -4.82 14.19
N PHE A 585 32.72 -5.07 15.14
CA PHE A 585 32.55 -4.64 16.54
C PHE A 585 33.34 -3.36 16.81
N GLY A 586 32.65 -2.28 17.16
CA GLY A 586 33.26 -0.94 17.27
C GLY A 586 34.12 -0.60 16.05
N ASN A 587 35.39 -0.27 16.29
CA ASN A 587 36.36 0.06 15.23
C ASN A 587 37.17 -1.15 14.73
N GLY A 588 36.81 -2.38 15.09
CA GLY A 588 37.51 -3.61 14.69
C GLY A 588 37.46 -3.91 13.19
N ALA A 589 37.99 -5.04 12.76
CA ALA A 589 37.85 -5.50 11.37
C ALA A 589 36.43 -6.04 11.11
N GLU A 590 35.99 -6.01 9.86
CA GLU A 590 34.79 -6.75 9.44
C GLU A 590 35.07 -8.25 9.42
N VAL A 591 34.12 -9.03 9.92
CA VAL A 591 34.18 -10.48 10.00
C VAL A 591 32.97 -11.08 9.31
N LEU A 592 33.18 -12.12 8.50
CA LEU A 592 32.11 -12.83 7.81
C LEU A 592 31.18 -13.53 8.82
N MET A 593 29.88 -13.37 8.62
CA MET A 593 28.84 -14.06 9.36
C MET A 593 28.47 -15.38 8.68
N THR A 594 28.01 -16.34 9.47
CA THR A 594 27.51 -17.63 8.99
C THR A 594 26.04 -17.50 8.60
N ARG A 595 25.70 -17.86 7.36
CA ARG A 595 24.30 -17.96 6.92
C ARG A 595 23.62 -19.11 7.67
N ALA A 596 22.63 -18.81 8.49
CA ALA A 596 21.87 -19.77 9.30
C ALA A 596 20.56 -20.21 8.63
N GLY A 597 20.15 -19.49 7.57
CA GLY A 597 18.96 -19.78 6.76
C GLY A 597 18.74 -18.69 5.71
N PRO A 598 17.70 -18.80 4.87
CA PRO A 598 17.30 -17.71 3.97
C PRO A 598 17.09 -16.41 4.75
N GLY A 599 17.81 -15.35 4.39
CA GLY A 599 17.71 -14.05 5.05
C GLY A 599 18.24 -13.98 6.48
N VAL A 600 18.88 -15.02 7.02
CA VAL A 600 19.37 -15.04 8.41
C VAL A 600 20.87 -15.31 8.48
N TYR A 601 21.58 -14.42 9.16
CA TYR A 601 23.02 -14.50 9.37
C TYR A 601 23.35 -14.42 10.86
N THR A 602 24.27 -15.27 11.31
CA THR A 602 24.69 -15.35 12.71
C THR A 602 26.20 -15.24 12.83
N TYR A 603 26.66 -14.64 13.91
CA TYR A 603 28.07 -14.64 14.28
C TYR A 603 28.20 -14.84 15.78
N ALA A 604 29.10 -15.73 16.19
CA ALA A 604 29.46 -15.92 17.58
C ALA A 604 30.97 -16.08 17.72
N ALA A 605 31.54 -15.43 18.72
CA ALA A 605 32.96 -15.53 19.03
C ALA A 605 33.19 -15.43 20.54
N ARG A 606 34.28 -16.06 20.98
CA ARG A 606 34.81 -15.94 22.36
C ARG A 606 36.02 -15.03 22.40
N SER A 607 36.59 -14.80 23.58
CA SER A 607 37.74 -13.91 23.78
C SER A 607 37.55 -12.51 23.17
N THR A 608 36.30 -12.04 23.09
CA THR A 608 35.96 -10.76 22.49
C THR A 608 35.74 -9.74 23.62
N PRO A 609 36.58 -8.69 23.74
CA PRO A 609 36.34 -7.62 24.71
C PRO A 609 34.95 -7.01 24.52
N ARG A 610 34.29 -6.59 25.60
CA ARG A 610 32.92 -6.06 25.55
C ARG A 610 32.81 -4.91 24.55
N PRO A 611 32.14 -5.09 23.40
CA PRO A 611 32.04 -4.05 22.38
C PRO A 611 31.02 -2.97 22.78
N ALA A 612 31.21 -1.74 22.33
CA ALA A 612 30.23 -0.65 22.53
C ALA A 612 29.12 -0.68 21.48
N SER A 613 29.40 -1.21 20.28
CA SER A 613 28.48 -1.30 19.16
C SER A 613 28.83 -2.47 18.24
N VAL A 614 27.88 -2.87 17.41
CA VAL A 614 28.10 -3.72 16.24
C VAL A 614 27.51 -3.05 15.00
N THR A 615 28.25 -3.05 13.90
CA THR A 615 27.79 -2.64 12.58
C THR A 615 27.73 -3.86 11.68
N VAL A 616 26.67 -4.00 10.87
CA VAL A 616 26.51 -5.10 9.92
C VAL A 616 26.27 -4.57 8.51
N ARG A 617 26.77 -5.29 7.51
CA ARG A 617 26.66 -4.90 6.10
C ARG A 617 26.66 -6.14 5.21
N SER A 618 25.83 -6.12 4.17
CA SER A 618 25.77 -7.17 3.15
C SER A 618 26.67 -6.92 1.95
N TYR A 619 27.04 -8.02 1.31
CA TYR A 619 28.01 -8.12 0.24
C TYR A 619 27.58 -9.12 -0.83
N PHE A 620 27.82 -8.76 -2.08
CA PHE A 620 27.88 -9.70 -3.21
C PHE A 620 29.35 -9.87 -3.60
N GLY A 621 29.91 -11.03 -3.27
CA GLY A 621 31.37 -11.21 -3.30
C GLY A 621 32.09 -10.19 -2.42
N ALA A 622 32.88 -9.31 -3.03
CA ALA A 622 33.61 -8.23 -2.35
C ALA A 622 32.88 -6.88 -2.38
N VAL A 623 31.81 -6.74 -3.17
CA VAL A 623 31.12 -5.47 -3.36
C VAL A 623 30.12 -5.28 -2.22
N ALA A 624 30.27 -4.18 -1.48
CA ALA A 624 29.28 -3.74 -0.51
C ALA A 624 27.99 -3.37 -1.24
N VAL A 625 26.88 -3.93 -0.79
CA VAL A 625 25.58 -3.69 -1.44
C VAL A 625 24.55 -3.12 -0.47
N GLY A 626 24.81 -3.11 0.84
CA GLY A 626 24.00 -2.41 1.84
C GLY A 626 24.74 -1.24 2.49
N ALA A 627 24.00 -0.31 3.08
CA ALA A 627 24.53 0.60 4.08
C ALA A 627 24.87 -0.17 5.37
N GLY A 628 25.85 0.31 6.14
CA GLY A 628 26.20 -0.32 7.41
C GLY A 628 25.16 0.00 8.48
N VAL A 629 24.43 -0.99 8.97
CA VAL A 629 23.45 -0.80 10.06
C VAL A 629 24.13 -1.01 11.39
N THR A 630 24.02 -0.04 12.31
CA THR A 630 24.73 -0.06 13.59
C THR A 630 23.77 -0.18 14.77
N LYS A 631 24.07 -1.09 15.71
CA LYS A 631 23.39 -1.21 16.99
C LYS A 631 24.37 -0.87 18.11
N THR A 632 23.97 0.05 18.98
CA THR A 632 24.78 0.53 20.11
C THR A 632 24.26 -0.07 21.41
N GLY A 633 25.16 -0.43 22.32
CA GLY A 633 24.81 -1.10 23.55
C GLY A 633 24.67 -2.62 23.38
N VAL A 634 24.93 -3.36 24.46
CA VAL A 634 24.96 -4.83 24.46
C VAL A 634 24.05 -5.38 25.54
N THR A 635 23.19 -6.32 25.16
CA THR A 635 22.35 -7.05 26.11
C THR A 635 23.21 -8.07 26.87
N LEU A 636 23.25 -7.94 28.19
CA LEU A 636 23.91 -8.90 29.07
C LEU A 636 22.97 -10.09 29.29
N LEU A 637 23.43 -11.29 28.96
CA LEU A 637 22.70 -12.54 29.14
C LEU A 637 23.27 -13.35 30.31
#